data_AF-D2V6E4-F1
#
_entry.id   AF-D2V6E4-F1
#
_cell.length_a   1.000
_cell.length_b   1.000
_cell.length_c   1.000
_cell.angle_alpha   90.00
_cell.angle_beta   90.00
_cell.angle_gamma   90.00
#
_symmetry.space_group_name_H-M   'P 1'
#
loop_
_entity.id
_entity.type
_entity.pdbx_description
1 polymer ?
#
loop_
_entity_poly.entity_id
_entity_poly.type
_entity_poly.pdbx_seq_one_letter_code
_entity_poly.pdbx_strand_id
1 'polypeptide(L)'
;MSSLATSAQLNRPNNVFVSSNNEVYIADCFNNRIRKILENGTIVTIAGNGTKGSSGDNGLATNAQLNRPYSVFVSSNNEVYIADQGNNRIRKILENGNIITIAGNGIHGFSGDNGLATNAQLYTPCSVFVSSNNEVYIADQGNHRIRKILENGNIVTIAGNGIHGFSGDNGLATNAQLNSSYSVFVSSNNEVYIADYFNNRIRKILENGNIITIAGNGTHGFNGDNENGNIITIAGNGIHGFNGDNGLATNARLNHPFSVFVSSNNEVYIADYYNNRIRKILENGNIITIAGNGTAGFSGDSPFDIRTYPHIGNKLLTGNGNLHSKIEFHNLKKHSRDELFGLPIYGFIPLIEKTSPKFSNILKNEKLLCLMSSSQEIIQKLIDSLMYDKNKVKFSKEEILDVLFILGLFKNGEFIDLKRSLTSEFVNSLTLENLTFKWETIENLLKICNEEFNVQNYILDHLNNYCIEYAVVQMRTKKGNTLLPTLPIIMRNATAIFSKMIITQPTAINIEETIETEPQIIESLYNDKKTSDVKIKMGQDKYLYCHKTILTSFSTLFNALFDSGSCFSDLSDDGIFTPDESEDLELLEIVIKYCYGISTDKIDDVKIIGLLDMAMKHEIQYLVDYCKNNFNLSIDNYFTILEACEKYLDLQSFEQFLREIVKFSITNRKQLFRDHTNRIYKLPEKVCQEMLLRLSQDF
;
A
#
# COMPACT_ATOMS: atom_id res chain seq x y z
N MET A 1 5.05 14.38 -1.77
CA MET A 1 3.98 13.39 -1.51
C MET A 1 4.60 12.23 -0.76
N SER A 2 3.90 11.68 0.21
CA SER A 2 4.40 10.60 1.07
C SER A 2 4.36 9.28 0.30
N SER A 3 5.54 8.69 0.07
CA SER A 3 5.65 7.34 -0.49
C SER A 3 5.39 6.28 0.58
N LEU A 4 5.15 5.02 0.18
CA LEU A 4 5.16 3.93 1.15
C LEU A 4 6.52 3.85 1.85
N ALA A 5 6.50 3.58 3.15
CA ALA A 5 7.70 3.41 3.97
C ALA A 5 8.65 2.34 3.42
N THR A 6 8.12 1.29 2.79
CA THR A 6 8.88 0.22 2.11
C THR A 6 9.51 0.65 0.79
N SER A 7 9.00 1.70 0.14
CA SER A 7 9.58 2.27 -1.09
C SER A 7 10.59 3.38 -0.80
N ALA A 8 10.50 4.01 0.38
CA ALA A 8 11.43 5.05 0.78
C ALA A 8 12.84 4.52 1.02
N GLN A 9 13.82 5.30 0.58
CA GLN A 9 15.21 5.11 0.98
C GLN A 9 15.39 5.67 2.40
N LEU A 10 16.11 4.90 3.23
CA LEU A 10 16.60 5.26 4.55
C LEU A 10 18.12 5.15 4.52
N ASN A 11 18.82 6.08 5.16
CA ASN A 11 20.28 6.10 5.15
C ASN A 11 20.80 5.95 6.57
N ARG A 12 21.18 4.70 6.91
CA ARG A 12 21.68 4.32 8.23
C ARG A 12 20.71 4.75 9.35
N PRO A 13 19.49 4.19 9.40
CA PRO A 13 18.54 4.48 10.46
C PRO A 13 19.06 3.92 11.79
N ASN A 14 19.54 4.80 12.68
CA ASN A 14 20.25 4.40 13.90
C ASN A 14 19.32 4.04 15.06
N ASN A 15 18.07 4.51 15.00
CA ASN A 15 17.09 4.30 16.06
C ASN A 15 15.68 4.32 15.47
N VAL A 16 14.82 3.49 16.07
CA VAL A 16 13.39 3.42 15.83
C VAL A 16 12.69 3.49 17.18
N PHE A 17 11.60 4.24 17.26
CA PHE A 17 10.74 4.36 18.43
C PHE A 17 9.29 4.16 18.01
N VAL A 18 8.51 3.42 18.79
CA VAL A 18 7.07 3.27 18.55
C VAL A 18 6.32 3.95 19.70
N SER A 19 5.42 4.87 19.38
CA SER A 19 4.62 5.57 20.40
C SER A 19 3.56 4.64 21.01
N SER A 20 2.93 5.08 22.10
CA SER A 20 1.77 4.41 22.70
C SER A 20 0.60 4.22 21.73
N ASN A 21 0.60 4.94 20.61
CA ASN A 21 -0.44 4.90 19.58
C ASN A 21 -0.02 4.00 18.39
N ASN A 22 0.99 3.14 18.56
CA ASN A 22 1.58 2.28 17.53
C ASN A 22 2.18 3.01 16.31
N GLU A 23 2.47 4.30 16.42
CA GLU A 23 3.10 5.07 15.35
C GLU A 23 4.62 4.91 15.39
N VAL A 24 5.25 4.63 14.25
CA VAL A 24 6.69 4.33 14.17
C VAL A 24 7.48 5.58 13.76
N TYR A 25 8.44 5.99 14.58
CA TYR A 25 9.35 7.11 14.38
C TYR A 25 10.77 6.59 14.12
N ILE A 26 11.48 7.17 13.15
CA ILE A 26 12.80 6.70 12.71
C ILE A 26 13.80 7.86 12.72
N ALA A 27 14.95 7.66 13.36
CA ALA A 27 16.10 8.54 13.27
C ALA A 27 16.93 8.20 12.02
N ASP A 28 16.58 8.83 10.90
CA ASP A 28 17.17 8.63 9.58
C ASP A 28 18.49 9.43 9.47
N CYS A 29 19.47 8.94 10.21
CA CYS A 29 20.65 9.68 10.65
C CYS A 29 21.43 10.32 9.50
N PHE A 30 21.81 9.55 8.48
CA PHE A 30 22.68 10.09 7.42
C PHE A 30 21.92 10.89 6.36
N ASN A 31 20.58 10.85 6.38
CA ASN A 31 19.74 11.80 5.66
C ASN A 31 19.44 13.06 6.47
N ASN A 32 19.91 13.19 7.71
CA ASN A 32 19.67 14.34 8.61
C ASN A 32 18.17 14.61 8.86
N ARG A 33 17.37 13.56 9.05
CA ARG A 33 15.91 13.64 9.24
C ARG A 33 15.42 12.78 10.40
N ILE A 34 14.30 13.19 10.99
CA ILE A 34 13.40 12.31 11.73
C ILE A 34 12.18 12.03 10.85
N ARG A 35 11.88 10.76 10.66
CA ARG A 35 10.79 10.26 9.82
C ARG A 35 9.69 9.65 10.72
N LYS A 36 8.46 9.63 10.25
CA LYS A 36 7.31 8.96 10.89
C LYS A 36 6.59 8.11 9.85
N ILE A 37 6.29 6.86 10.17
CA ILE A 37 5.38 6.00 9.40
C ILE A 37 3.96 6.28 9.87
N LEU A 38 3.07 6.56 8.92
CA LEU A 38 1.64 6.75 9.13
C LEU A 38 0.90 5.41 8.96
N GLU A 39 -0.30 5.29 9.52
CA GLU A 39 -1.09 4.04 9.50
C GLU A 39 -1.38 3.53 8.07
N ASN A 40 -1.50 4.42 7.09
CA ASN A 40 -1.64 4.09 5.67
C ASN A 40 -0.36 3.52 5.01
N GLY A 41 0.65 3.17 5.81
CA GLY A 41 1.93 2.62 5.35
C GLY A 41 2.85 3.63 4.67
N THR A 42 2.50 4.92 4.63
CA THR A 42 3.35 5.98 4.07
C THR A 42 4.33 6.55 5.09
N ILE A 43 5.46 7.07 4.63
CA ILE A 43 6.46 7.74 5.48
C ILE A 43 6.51 9.25 5.19
N VAL A 44 6.61 10.03 6.26
CA VAL A 44 6.74 11.50 6.22
C VAL A 44 7.94 11.96 7.02
N THR A 45 8.47 13.14 6.68
CA THR A 45 9.51 13.79 7.49
C THR A 45 8.86 14.74 8.49
N ILE A 46 9.18 14.60 9.78
CA ILE A 46 8.63 15.43 10.86
C ILE A 46 9.65 16.42 11.42
N ALA A 47 10.95 16.16 11.27
CA ALA A 47 12.00 17.12 11.58
C ALA A 47 13.23 16.94 10.67
N GLY A 48 13.91 18.05 10.38
CA GLY A 48 15.07 18.07 9.50
C GLY A 48 14.69 18.23 8.03
N ASN A 49 15.26 19.22 7.34
CA ASN A 49 15.07 19.40 5.90
C ASN A 49 15.97 18.49 5.03
N GLY A 50 16.92 17.79 5.65
CA GLY A 50 17.93 16.92 5.02
C GLY A 50 19.32 17.55 4.84
N THR A 51 19.42 18.87 4.97
CA THR A 51 20.71 19.57 4.99
C THR A 51 21.34 19.46 6.37
N LYS A 52 22.58 18.97 6.42
CA LYS A 52 23.40 18.94 7.63
C LYS A 52 23.63 20.35 8.17
N GLY A 53 23.18 20.62 9.40
CA GLY A 53 23.41 21.89 10.09
C GLY A 53 22.62 21.97 11.39
N SER A 54 22.62 23.13 12.06
CA SER A 54 21.99 23.34 13.38
C SER A 54 21.03 24.53 13.45
N SER A 55 20.53 25.00 12.31
CA SER A 55 19.61 26.14 12.22
C SER A 55 18.14 25.73 12.39
N GLY A 56 17.25 26.72 12.55
CA GLY A 56 15.79 26.52 12.59
C GLY A 56 15.15 26.39 13.97
N ASP A 57 15.90 26.55 15.06
CA ASP A 57 15.33 26.59 16.42
C ASP A 57 14.30 27.74 16.54
N ASN A 58 13.20 27.45 17.24
CA ASN A 58 11.96 28.23 17.36
C ASN A 58 11.11 28.33 16.08
N GLY A 59 11.54 27.74 14.95
CA GLY A 59 10.74 27.57 13.73
C GLY A 59 10.25 26.13 13.53
N LEU A 60 9.50 25.90 12.45
CA LEU A 60 8.95 24.58 12.10
C LEU A 60 10.05 23.51 12.02
N ALA A 61 9.84 22.39 12.70
CA ALA A 61 10.81 21.30 12.80
C ALA A 61 11.22 20.71 11.45
N THR A 62 10.30 20.65 10.48
CA THR A 62 10.53 20.19 9.10
C THR A 62 11.47 21.10 8.30
N ASN A 63 11.52 22.39 8.62
CA ASN A 63 12.40 23.36 7.98
C ASN A 63 13.79 23.45 8.64
N ALA A 64 13.92 22.98 9.88
CA ALA A 64 15.16 23.03 10.63
C ALA A 64 16.26 22.14 10.02
N GLN A 65 17.50 22.46 10.35
CA GLN A 65 18.64 21.60 10.04
C GLN A 65 18.96 20.72 11.25
N LEU A 66 19.18 19.44 10.98
CA LEU A 66 19.71 18.44 11.90
C LEU A 66 21.07 17.99 11.37
N ASN A 67 21.84 17.27 12.17
CA ASN A 67 23.14 16.75 11.78
C ASN A 67 23.36 15.40 12.46
N ARG A 68 23.17 14.31 11.70
CA ARG A 68 23.20 12.95 12.24
C ARG A 68 22.28 12.78 13.46
N PRO A 69 20.96 13.06 13.35
CA PRO A 69 20.04 12.76 14.42
C PRO A 69 20.07 11.26 14.69
N TYR A 70 20.45 10.89 15.91
CA TYR A 70 20.85 9.53 16.26
C TYR A 70 19.72 8.74 16.92
N SER A 71 18.94 9.42 17.75
CA SER A 71 17.79 8.85 18.46
C SER A 71 16.60 9.79 18.37
N VAL A 72 15.41 9.20 18.29
CA VAL A 72 14.12 9.84 18.49
C VAL A 72 13.40 9.15 19.65
N PHE A 73 12.69 9.92 20.47
CA PHE A 73 11.84 9.41 21.54
C PHE A 73 10.54 10.21 21.54
N VAL A 74 9.40 9.56 21.80
CA VAL A 74 8.12 10.27 21.92
C VAL A 74 7.54 10.00 23.30
N SER A 75 7.29 11.07 24.06
CA SER A 75 6.75 10.96 25.42
C SER A 75 5.28 10.52 25.41
N SER A 76 4.74 10.14 26.58
CA SER A 76 3.31 9.86 26.76
C SER A 76 2.39 11.04 26.38
N ASN A 77 2.95 12.25 26.28
CA ASN A 77 2.24 13.47 25.90
C ASN A 77 2.40 13.77 24.39
N ASN A 78 2.87 12.80 23.58
CA ASN A 78 3.18 12.91 22.15
C ASN A 78 4.27 13.94 21.80
N GLU A 79 5.09 14.36 22.76
CA GLU A 79 6.18 15.30 22.51
C GLU A 79 7.41 14.55 21.98
N VAL A 80 8.01 15.04 20.89
CA VAL A 80 9.11 14.35 20.20
C VAL A 80 10.47 14.93 20.62
N TYR A 81 11.34 14.08 21.14
CA TYR A 81 12.70 14.40 21.57
C TYR A 81 13.72 13.78 20.61
N ILE A 82 14.81 14.50 20.32
CA ILE A 82 15.79 14.14 19.29
C ILE A 82 17.21 14.30 19.85
N ALA A 83 18.00 13.24 19.79
CA ALA A 83 19.45 13.32 20.00
C ALA A 83 20.14 13.75 18.70
N ASP A 84 20.38 15.06 18.54
CA ASP A 84 20.99 15.67 17.36
C ASP A 84 22.52 15.59 17.47
N GLN A 85 23.02 14.35 17.41
CA GLN A 85 24.37 13.93 17.83
C GLN A 85 25.48 14.79 17.21
N GLY A 86 25.44 15.00 15.89
CA GLY A 86 26.46 15.75 15.17
C GLY A 86 26.49 17.24 15.49
N ASN A 87 25.43 17.76 16.12
CA ASN A 87 25.34 19.12 16.64
C ASN A 87 25.55 19.21 18.15
N ASN A 88 25.84 18.10 18.86
CA ASN A 88 26.00 18.05 20.32
C ASN A 88 24.80 18.64 21.10
N ARG A 89 23.58 18.34 20.65
CA ARG A 89 22.33 18.89 21.21
C ARG A 89 21.27 17.81 21.41
N ILE A 90 20.41 18.04 22.39
CA ILE A 90 19.09 17.42 22.45
C ILE A 90 18.06 18.46 22.01
N ARG A 91 17.29 18.13 20.98
CA ARG A 91 16.20 18.97 20.44
C ARG A 91 14.84 18.40 20.89
N LYS A 92 13.81 19.24 20.96
CA LYS A 92 12.41 18.87 21.22
C LYS A 92 11.51 19.51 20.19
N ILE A 93 10.56 18.77 19.62
CA ILE A 93 9.44 19.30 18.84
C ILE A 93 8.31 19.60 19.82
N LEU A 94 7.81 20.84 19.78
CA LEU A 94 6.67 21.32 20.55
C LEU A 94 5.35 20.96 19.84
N GLU A 95 4.25 20.97 20.58
CA GLU A 95 2.90 20.68 20.07
C GLU A 95 2.50 21.54 18.83
N ASN A 96 3.00 22.78 18.75
CA ASN A 96 2.79 23.67 17.62
C ASN A 96 3.65 23.35 16.37
N GLY A 97 4.42 22.27 16.38
CA GLY A 97 5.31 21.85 15.29
C GLY A 97 6.67 22.54 15.25
N ASN A 98 6.97 23.46 16.17
CA ASN A 98 8.28 24.12 16.22
C ASN A 98 9.33 23.27 16.95
N ILE A 99 10.60 23.37 16.55
CA ILE A 99 11.71 22.70 17.23
C ILE A 99 12.48 23.66 18.15
N ILE A 100 12.91 23.19 19.31
CA ILE A 100 13.78 23.93 20.24
C ILE A 100 14.96 23.06 20.71
N THR A 101 16.06 23.68 21.14
CA THR A 101 17.14 22.97 21.86
C THR A 101 16.84 22.97 23.36
N ILE A 102 16.86 21.79 24.00
CA ILE A 102 16.61 21.65 25.45
C ILE A 102 17.86 21.31 26.27
N ALA A 103 18.89 20.74 25.63
CA ALA A 103 20.20 20.51 26.25
C ALA A 103 21.32 20.59 25.22
N GLY A 104 22.50 21.03 25.66
CA GLY A 104 23.68 21.21 24.81
C GLY A 104 23.71 22.59 24.13
N ASN A 105 24.82 23.30 24.26
CA ASN A 105 25.03 24.59 23.60
C ASN A 105 25.50 24.44 22.12
N GLY A 106 25.96 23.26 21.74
CA GLY A 106 26.48 22.91 20.40
C GLY A 106 28.00 22.74 20.31
N ILE A 107 28.73 23.14 21.36
CA ILE A 107 30.18 22.90 21.49
C ILE A 107 30.38 21.50 22.08
N HIS A 108 31.23 20.70 21.44
CA HIS A 108 31.60 19.37 21.94
C HIS A 108 32.46 19.50 23.21
N GLY A 109 32.17 18.69 24.22
CA GLY A 109 32.94 18.65 25.48
C GLY A 109 32.06 18.32 26.67
N PHE A 110 32.60 18.49 27.88
CA PHE A 110 31.90 18.23 29.14
C PHE A 110 31.94 19.45 30.05
N SER A 111 30.78 20.04 30.34
CA SER A 111 30.61 21.10 31.33
C SER A 111 29.14 21.30 31.70
N GLY A 112 28.85 22.22 32.63
CA GLY A 112 27.50 22.67 32.95
C GLY A 112 26.67 21.78 33.88
N ASP A 113 27.25 20.74 34.47
CA ASP A 113 26.57 19.98 35.54
C ASP A 113 26.18 20.90 36.70
N ASN A 114 24.96 20.69 37.20
CA ASN A 114 24.22 21.51 38.17
C ASN A 114 23.78 22.91 37.67
N GLY A 115 24.04 23.26 36.40
CA GLY A 115 23.51 24.45 35.73
C GLY A 115 22.48 24.11 34.65
N LEU A 116 21.91 25.14 34.01
CA LEU A 116 20.91 24.99 32.94
C LEU A 116 21.42 24.08 31.81
N ALA A 117 20.60 23.10 31.44
CA ALA A 117 20.95 22.08 30.45
C ALA A 117 21.31 22.65 29.06
N THR A 118 20.69 23.77 28.66
CA THR A 118 20.96 24.49 27.41
C THR A 118 22.34 25.15 27.36
N ASN A 119 22.94 25.45 28.52
CA ASN A 119 24.29 26.03 28.61
C ASN A 119 25.40 24.96 28.64
N ALA A 120 25.06 23.72 29.00
CA ALA A 120 26.01 22.63 29.12
C ALA A 120 26.66 22.25 27.78
N GLN A 121 27.88 21.72 27.84
CA GLN A 121 28.47 20.99 26.71
C GLN A 121 28.10 19.51 26.83
N LEU A 122 27.79 18.92 25.68
CA LEU A 122 27.59 17.49 25.45
C LEU A 122 28.62 17.04 24.41
N TYR A 123 28.89 15.74 24.31
CA TYR A 123 29.76 15.20 23.27
C TYR A 123 29.10 13.97 22.62
N THR A 124 28.72 14.14 21.35
CA THR A 124 28.04 13.14 20.52
C THR A 124 26.91 12.40 21.26
N PRO A 125 25.91 13.11 21.81
CA PRO A 125 24.81 12.46 22.53
C PRO A 125 24.07 11.50 21.60
N CYS A 126 24.01 10.23 21.97
CA CYS A 126 23.49 9.16 21.10
C CYS A 126 22.03 8.80 21.38
N SER A 127 21.55 9.01 22.61
CA SER A 127 20.19 8.64 23.02
C SER A 127 19.58 9.68 23.94
N VAL A 128 18.27 9.85 23.82
CA VAL A 128 17.42 10.61 24.73
C VAL A 128 16.23 9.73 25.11
N PHE A 129 15.89 9.71 26.39
CA PHE A 129 14.73 8.99 26.94
C PHE A 129 13.98 9.92 27.89
N VAL A 130 12.65 9.84 27.94
CA VAL A 130 11.84 10.62 28.89
C VAL A 130 11.02 9.66 29.74
N SER A 131 11.18 9.73 31.06
CA SER A 131 10.43 8.88 31.99
C SER A 131 8.96 9.29 32.09
N SER A 132 8.13 8.44 32.71
CA SER A 132 6.73 8.76 33.05
C SER A 132 6.58 10.01 33.92
N ASN A 133 7.66 10.43 34.60
CA ASN A 133 7.72 11.63 35.43
C ASN A 133 8.22 12.86 34.64
N ASN A 134 8.25 12.80 33.30
CA ASN A 134 8.77 13.82 32.38
C ASN A 134 10.26 14.18 32.55
N GLU A 135 11.03 13.38 33.29
CA GLU A 135 12.46 13.59 33.46
C GLU A 135 13.22 13.11 32.21
N VAL A 136 14.15 13.91 31.71
CA VAL A 136 14.89 13.62 30.47
C VAL A 136 16.25 13.03 30.78
N TYR A 137 16.53 11.84 30.26
CA TYR A 137 17.79 11.11 30.39
C TYR A 137 18.54 11.14 29.05
N ILE A 138 19.87 11.30 29.10
CA ILE A 138 20.74 11.53 27.95
C ILE A 138 21.95 10.59 28.03
N ALA A 139 22.18 9.83 26.97
CA ALA A 139 23.44 9.10 26.77
C ALA A 139 24.49 10.03 26.14
N ASP A 140 25.30 10.67 26.98
CA ASP A 140 26.36 11.60 26.61
C ASP A 140 27.62 10.80 26.21
N GLN A 141 27.51 10.09 25.08
CA GLN A 141 28.33 8.95 24.69
C GLN A 141 29.83 9.27 24.58
N GLY A 142 30.19 10.41 23.97
CA GLY A 142 31.57 10.87 23.86
C GLY A 142 32.18 11.30 25.20
N ASN A 143 31.33 11.66 26.17
CA ASN A 143 31.72 11.98 27.55
C ASN A 143 31.64 10.77 28.49
N HIS A 144 31.29 9.58 27.99
CA HIS A 144 31.17 8.32 28.73
C HIS A 144 30.28 8.42 29.98
N ARG A 145 29.15 9.13 29.85
CA ARG A 145 28.24 9.46 30.95
C ARG A 145 26.78 9.28 30.54
N ILE A 146 25.94 8.97 31.54
CA ILE A 146 24.51 9.20 31.48
C ILE A 146 24.21 10.46 32.29
N ARG A 147 23.52 11.41 31.67
CA ARG A 147 23.11 12.69 32.28
C ARG A 147 21.59 12.80 32.31
N LYS A 148 21.06 13.58 33.24
CA LYS A 148 19.63 13.78 33.49
C LYS A 148 19.32 15.27 33.56
N ILE A 149 18.28 15.72 32.86
CA ILE A 149 17.68 17.05 33.06
C ILE A 149 16.65 16.92 34.19
N LEU A 150 16.82 17.73 35.22
CA LEU A 150 15.91 17.85 36.36
C LEU A 150 14.73 18.77 35.99
N GLU A 151 13.64 18.70 36.76
CA GLU A 151 12.42 19.51 36.56
C GLU A 151 12.70 21.03 36.52
N ASN A 152 13.72 21.50 37.25
CA ASN A 152 14.15 22.90 37.23
C ASN A 152 14.98 23.31 36.00
N GLY A 153 15.16 22.42 35.02
CA GLY A 153 15.93 22.65 33.80
C GLY A 153 17.44 22.50 33.95
N ASN A 154 17.96 22.15 35.13
CA ASN A 154 19.39 21.88 35.32
C ASN A 154 19.77 20.46 34.87
N ILE A 155 20.99 20.28 34.38
CA ILE A 155 21.52 18.96 34.01
C ILE A 155 22.47 18.42 35.09
N VAL A 156 22.44 17.10 35.35
CA VAL A 156 23.34 16.40 36.28
C VAL A 156 23.83 15.07 35.69
N THR A 157 25.04 14.63 36.05
CA THR A 157 25.52 13.28 35.75
C THR A 157 24.96 12.26 36.76
N ILE A 158 24.37 11.17 36.29
CA ILE A 158 23.82 10.10 37.14
C ILE A 158 24.61 8.78 37.07
N ALA A 159 25.37 8.56 35.99
CA ALA A 159 26.27 7.42 35.87
C ALA A 159 27.46 7.75 34.96
N GLY A 160 28.60 7.11 35.22
CA GLY A 160 29.84 7.32 34.48
C GLY A 160 30.70 8.43 35.08
N ASN A 161 32.00 8.15 35.26
CA ASN A 161 32.98 9.12 35.75
C ASN A 161 33.69 9.90 34.62
N GLY A 162 33.48 9.52 33.36
CA GLY A 162 34.09 10.11 32.17
C GLY A 162 35.38 9.48 31.66
N ILE A 163 35.87 8.44 32.32
CA ILE A 163 37.01 7.64 31.87
C ILE A 163 36.46 6.41 31.16
N HIS A 164 36.88 6.16 29.91
CA HIS A 164 36.50 4.94 29.20
C HIS A 164 37.09 3.70 29.89
N GLY A 165 36.31 2.65 29.98
CA GLY A 165 36.71 1.39 30.60
C GLY A 165 35.52 0.71 31.27
N PHE A 166 35.81 -0.31 32.08
CA PHE A 166 34.81 -1.07 32.81
C PHE A 166 35.22 -1.21 34.28
N SER A 167 34.43 -0.63 35.18
CA SER A 167 34.59 -0.78 36.64
C SER A 167 33.34 -0.30 37.39
N GLY A 168 33.33 -0.44 38.71
CA GLY A 168 32.33 0.14 39.60
C GLY A 168 31.05 -0.68 39.82
N ASP A 169 30.98 -1.93 39.31
CA ASP A 169 29.86 -2.82 39.65
C ASP A 169 29.76 -3.04 41.16
N ASN A 170 28.53 -2.98 41.68
CA ASN A 170 28.12 -2.94 43.08
C ASN A 170 28.49 -1.66 43.86
N GLY A 171 29.10 -0.67 43.21
CA GLY A 171 29.37 0.67 43.78
C GLY A 171 28.54 1.78 43.12
N LEU A 172 28.69 3.02 43.59
CA LEU A 172 27.95 4.19 43.09
C LEU A 172 28.12 4.38 41.57
N ALA A 173 27.00 4.54 40.86
CA ALA A 173 26.97 4.63 39.40
C ALA A 173 27.79 5.80 38.83
N THR A 174 27.86 6.92 39.54
CA THR A 174 28.66 8.11 39.17
C THR A 174 30.18 7.88 39.24
N ASN A 175 30.63 6.89 40.01
CA ASN A 175 32.06 6.53 40.10
C ASN A 175 32.48 5.46 39.08
N ALA A 176 31.52 4.77 38.45
CA ALA A 176 31.79 3.70 37.50
C ALA A 176 32.42 4.22 36.20
N GLN A 177 33.28 3.40 35.58
CA GLN A 177 33.68 3.61 34.19
C GLN A 177 32.63 2.98 33.28
N LEU A 178 32.27 3.72 32.23
CA LEU A 178 31.43 3.29 31.11
C LEU A 178 32.25 3.46 29.82
N ASN A 179 31.95 2.72 28.77
CA ASN A 179 32.68 2.77 27.52
C ASN A 179 31.75 3.05 26.33
N SER A 180 31.64 4.34 25.98
CA SER A 180 30.66 4.84 25.00
C SER A 180 29.22 4.37 25.28
N SER A 181 28.73 4.63 26.50
CA SER A 181 27.35 4.34 26.88
C SER A 181 26.36 4.93 25.86
N TYR A 182 25.59 4.06 25.22
CA TYR A 182 25.00 4.33 23.90
C TYR A 182 23.50 4.62 23.95
N SER A 183 22.84 3.96 24.90
CA SER A 183 21.40 4.09 25.18
C SER A 183 21.15 4.07 26.67
N VAL A 184 20.10 4.78 27.09
CA VAL A 184 19.55 4.76 28.44
C VAL A 184 18.05 4.51 28.34
N PHE A 185 17.53 3.62 29.19
CA PHE A 185 16.12 3.32 29.33
C PHE A 185 15.74 3.42 30.80
N VAL A 186 14.54 3.93 31.10
CA VAL A 186 14.01 3.96 32.48
C VAL A 186 12.69 3.23 32.51
N SER A 187 12.57 2.20 33.37
CA SER A 187 11.34 1.42 33.51
C SER A 187 10.25 2.22 34.23
N SER A 188 9.00 1.73 34.20
CA SER A 188 7.89 2.26 34.98
C SER A 188 8.15 2.30 36.49
N ASN A 189 9.11 1.50 36.97
CA ASN A 189 9.53 1.44 38.37
C ASN A 189 10.73 2.37 38.67
N ASN A 190 11.03 3.30 37.76
CA ASN A 190 12.17 4.23 37.78
C ASN A 190 13.56 3.57 37.80
N GLU A 191 13.67 2.29 37.45
CA GLU A 191 14.95 1.61 37.33
C GLU A 191 15.65 2.01 36.03
N VAL A 192 16.90 2.44 36.11
CA VAL A 192 17.66 2.94 34.95
C VAL A 192 18.54 1.83 34.37
N TYR A 193 18.41 1.57 33.07
CA TYR A 193 19.18 0.59 32.31
C TYR A 193 20.08 1.30 31.30
N ILE A 194 21.31 0.80 31.14
CA ILE A 194 22.39 1.43 30.36
C ILE A 194 22.99 0.41 29.40
N ALA A 195 23.03 0.73 28.12
CA ALA A 195 23.80 -0.04 27.13
C ALA A 195 25.27 0.41 27.16
N ASP A 196 26.12 -0.37 27.84
CA ASP A 196 27.56 -0.11 27.99
C ASP A 196 28.32 -0.72 26.79
N TYR A 197 28.18 -0.06 25.64
CA TYR A 197 28.32 -0.63 24.31
C TYR A 197 29.69 -1.27 24.02
N PHE A 198 30.79 -0.54 24.16
CA PHE A 198 32.12 -1.13 23.92
C PHE A 198 32.59 -2.06 25.04
N ASN A 199 31.85 -2.12 26.15
CA ASN A 199 32.04 -3.11 27.21
C ASN A 199 31.17 -4.37 26.99
N ASN A 200 30.42 -4.48 25.88
CA ASN A 200 29.55 -5.61 25.52
C ASN A 200 28.59 -6.04 26.65
N ARG A 201 28.00 -5.07 27.36
CA ARG A 201 27.17 -5.30 28.56
C ARG A 201 25.94 -4.41 28.64
N ILE A 202 24.88 -4.92 29.27
CA ILE A 202 23.78 -4.11 29.79
C ILE A 202 23.97 -3.97 31.30
N ARG A 203 23.91 -2.73 31.80
CA ARG A 203 24.06 -2.39 33.21
C ARG A 203 22.78 -1.72 33.75
N LYS A 204 22.55 -1.81 35.05
CA LYS A 204 21.37 -1.29 35.74
C LYS A 204 21.79 -0.46 36.94
N ILE A 205 21.23 0.75 37.09
CA ILE A 205 21.30 1.52 38.33
C ILE A 205 20.17 1.05 39.25
N LEU A 206 20.54 0.67 40.47
CA LEU A 206 19.64 0.29 41.55
C LEU A 206 19.11 1.53 42.27
N GLU A 207 18.00 1.38 43.01
CA GLU A 207 17.37 2.47 43.77
C GLU A 207 18.31 3.15 44.77
N ASN A 208 19.30 2.42 45.30
CA ASN A 208 20.34 2.95 46.19
C ASN A 208 21.47 3.73 45.47
N GLY A 209 21.37 3.93 44.15
CA GLY A 209 22.36 4.63 43.33
C GLY A 209 23.57 3.79 42.89
N ASN A 210 23.64 2.50 43.24
CA ASN A 210 24.71 1.61 42.79
C ASN A 210 24.42 1.04 41.39
N ILE A 211 25.46 0.70 40.64
CA ILE A 211 25.35 0.08 39.31
C ILE A 211 25.73 -1.41 39.34
N ILE A 212 25.05 -2.24 38.55
CA ILE A 212 25.36 -3.67 38.36
C ILE A 212 25.31 -4.06 36.87
N THR A 213 26.02 -5.11 36.46
CA THR A 213 25.82 -5.77 35.16
C THR A 213 24.68 -6.78 35.25
N ILE A 214 23.77 -6.79 34.26
CA ILE A 214 22.63 -7.71 34.19
C ILE A 214 22.63 -8.62 32.96
N ALA A 215 23.38 -8.28 31.91
CA ALA A 215 23.55 -9.10 30.72
C ALA A 215 24.88 -8.80 30.02
N GLY A 216 25.45 -9.79 29.34
CA GLY A 216 26.74 -9.71 28.65
C GLY A 216 27.94 -9.97 29.57
N ASN A 217 28.97 -10.63 29.04
CA ASN A 217 30.17 -11.02 29.80
C ASN A 217 31.40 -10.14 29.49
N GLY A 218 31.33 -9.27 28.46
CA GLY A 218 32.43 -8.43 28.00
C GLY A 218 33.10 -8.87 26.68
N THR A 219 32.85 -10.10 26.23
CA THR A 219 33.35 -10.61 24.95
C THR A 219 32.36 -10.34 23.81
N HIS A 220 32.86 -10.13 22.59
CA HIS A 220 32.03 -9.98 21.40
C HIS A 220 31.74 -11.36 20.78
N GLY A 221 30.49 -11.63 20.41
CA GLY A 221 30.11 -12.85 19.68
C GLY A 221 28.89 -13.56 20.26
N PHE A 222 28.52 -14.68 19.65
CA PHE A 222 27.41 -15.54 20.06
C PHE A 222 27.98 -16.87 20.57
N ASN A 223 27.99 -17.06 21.89
CA ASN A 223 28.47 -18.27 22.57
C ASN A 223 27.49 -18.68 23.68
N GLY A 224 26.28 -19.08 23.29
CA GLY A 224 25.32 -19.82 24.13
C GLY A 224 24.71 -19.05 25.30
N ASP A 225 23.37 -18.97 25.33
CA ASP A 225 22.58 -18.25 26.34
C ASP A 225 22.50 -18.96 27.71
N ASN A 226 23.52 -19.76 28.07
CA ASN A 226 23.55 -20.55 29.30
C ASN A 226 24.49 -19.93 30.35
N GLU A 227 23.91 -19.17 31.27
CA GLU A 227 23.67 -19.65 32.66
C GLU A 227 22.90 -18.57 33.46
N ASN A 228 21.81 -18.99 34.13
CA ASN A 228 20.95 -18.20 35.04
C ASN A 228 20.01 -17.13 34.44
N GLY A 229 19.85 -17.03 33.13
CA GLY A 229 18.78 -16.23 32.52
C GLY A 229 18.21 -16.89 31.26
N ASN A 230 16.89 -16.98 31.14
CA ASN A 230 16.21 -17.48 29.93
C ASN A 230 16.27 -16.44 28.80
N ILE A 231 17.46 -16.21 28.25
CA ILE A 231 17.65 -15.47 27.00
C ILE A 231 17.36 -16.45 25.86
N ILE A 232 16.55 -16.03 24.88
CA ILE A 232 16.19 -16.83 23.71
C ILE A 232 16.38 -16.01 22.43
N THR A 233 16.82 -16.67 21.36
CA THR A 233 16.95 -16.04 20.04
C THR A 233 15.57 -15.91 19.40
N ILE A 234 15.11 -14.67 19.21
CA ILE A 234 13.81 -14.35 18.60
C ILE A 234 13.90 -14.02 17.10
N ALA A 235 15.06 -13.56 16.62
CA ALA A 235 15.33 -13.36 15.20
C ALA A 235 16.82 -13.43 14.87
N GLY A 236 17.14 -13.80 13.64
CA GLY A 236 18.51 -13.93 13.14
C GLY A 236 19.07 -15.35 13.30
N ASN A 237 19.66 -15.87 12.23
CA ASN A 237 20.29 -17.20 12.19
C ASN A 237 21.82 -17.18 12.42
N GLY A 238 22.38 -16.05 12.88
CA GLY A 238 23.83 -15.85 13.06
C GLY A 238 24.62 -15.51 11.80
N ILE A 239 24.01 -15.56 10.60
CA ILE A 239 24.65 -15.17 9.33
C ILE A 239 24.20 -13.74 8.96
N HIS A 240 25.18 -12.86 8.74
CA HIS A 240 24.91 -11.48 8.33
C HIS A 240 24.44 -11.38 6.87
N GLY A 241 23.56 -10.41 6.59
CA GLY A 241 22.98 -10.16 5.27
C GLY A 241 21.47 -9.94 5.35
N PHE A 242 20.78 -9.87 4.22
CA PHE A 242 19.31 -9.75 4.13
C PHE A 242 18.71 -11.03 3.56
N ASN A 243 17.81 -11.69 4.29
CA ASN A 243 16.96 -12.79 3.80
C ASN A 243 15.82 -13.07 4.80
N GLY A 244 14.82 -13.84 4.38
CA GLY A 244 13.81 -14.49 5.25
C GLY A 244 12.60 -13.64 5.61
N ASP A 245 12.37 -12.52 4.92
CA ASP A 245 11.09 -11.80 5.05
C ASP A 245 9.92 -12.68 4.57
N ASN A 246 8.77 -12.47 5.21
CA ASN A 246 7.55 -13.28 5.15
C ASN A 246 7.67 -14.71 5.71
N GLY A 247 8.86 -15.15 6.13
CA GLY A 247 9.12 -16.42 6.83
C GLY A 247 9.55 -16.24 8.29
N LEU A 248 9.83 -17.36 8.99
CA LEU A 248 10.20 -17.39 10.41
C LEU A 248 11.41 -16.49 10.71
N ALA A 249 11.27 -15.61 11.71
CA ALA A 249 12.26 -14.61 12.07
C ALA A 249 13.60 -15.20 12.53
N THR A 250 13.59 -16.37 13.16
CA THR A 250 14.79 -17.12 13.58
C THR A 250 15.61 -17.65 12.41
N ASN A 251 15.00 -17.86 11.24
CA ASN A 251 15.69 -18.26 10.01
C ASN A 251 16.19 -17.06 9.19
N ALA A 252 15.76 -15.85 9.50
CA ALA A 252 16.13 -14.65 8.77
C ALA A 252 17.62 -14.32 8.90
N ARG A 253 18.18 -13.68 7.86
CA ARG A 253 19.47 -13.00 7.97
C ARG A 253 19.21 -11.55 8.33
N LEU A 254 19.90 -11.08 9.37
CA LEU A 254 19.94 -9.68 9.81
C LEU A 254 21.38 -9.17 9.65
N ASN A 255 21.58 -7.90 9.34
CA ASN A 255 22.91 -7.34 9.12
C ASN A 255 23.21 -6.19 10.07
N HIS A 256 23.90 -6.53 11.16
CA HIS A 256 24.20 -5.64 12.28
C HIS A 256 22.94 -4.97 12.84
N PRO A 257 21.91 -5.74 13.26
CA PRO A 257 20.70 -5.17 13.82
C PRO A 257 21.04 -4.29 15.02
N PHE A 258 20.68 -3.01 14.94
CA PHE A 258 21.26 -1.96 15.80
C PHE A 258 20.36 -1.59 16.98
N SER A 259 19.06 -1.81 16.83
CA SER A 259 18.04 -1.55 17.86
C SER A 259 16.94 -2.58 17.73
N VAL A 260 16.35 -2.94 18.88
CA VAL A 260 15.14 -3.76 18.97
C VAL A 260 14.13 -3.06 19.87
N PHE A 261 12.84 -3.18 19.54
CA PHE A 261 11.72 -2.70 20.34
C PHE A 261 10.65 -3.80 20.40
N VAL A 262 9.94 -3.92 21.53
CA VAL A 262 8.82 -4.84 21.70
C VAL A 262 7.58 -4.01 22.06
N SER A 263 6.52 -4.13 21.27
CA SER A 263 5.26 -3.42 21.49
C SER A 263 4.41 -4.08 22.58
N SER A 264 3.34 -3.40 23.00
CA SER A 264 2.39 -3.90 24.01
C SER A 264 1.60 -5.14 23.58
N ASN A 265 1.54 -5.43 22.28
CA ASN A 265 1.02 -6.66 21.68
C ASN A 265 2.11 -7.69 21.33
N ASN A 266 3.30 -7.60 21.96
CA ASN A 266 4.45 -8.51 21.79
C ASN A 266 5.05 -8.60 20.37
N GLU A 267 4.72 -7.68 19.47
CA GLU A 267 5.37 -7.61 18.16
C GLU A 267 6.76 -6.97 18.29
N VAL A 268 7.75 -7.48 17.56
CA VAL A 268 9.15 -7.11 17.77
C VAL A 268 9.69 -6.37 16.55
N TYR A 269 10.16 -5.14 16.74
CA TYR A 269 10.63 -4.27 15.67
C TYR A 269 12.16 -4.18 15.73
N ILE A 270 12.83 -4.39 14.60
CA ILE A 270 14.28 -4.48 14.48
C ILE A 270 14.77 -3.43 13.46
N ALA A 271 15.73 -2.60 13.87
CA ALA A 271 16.48 -1.74 12.95
C ALA A 271 17.59 -2.56 12.29
N ASP A 272 17.33 -3.11 11.10
CA ASP A 272 18.21 -3.97 10.33
C ASP A 272 19.21 -3.10 9.52
N TYR A 273 20.21 -2.60 10.24
CA TYR A 273 20.96 -1.39 9.93
C TYR A 273 21.66 -1.38 8.57
N TYR A 274 22.55 -2.34 8.31
CA TYR A 274 23.26 -2.39 7.02
C TYR A 274 22.40 -2.94 5.89
N ASN A 275 21.24 -3.51 6.20
CA ASN A 275 20.21 -3.84 5.22
C ASN A 275 19.29 -2.64 4.91
N ASN A 276 19.55 -1.45 5.48
CA ASN A 276 18.78 -0.20 5.31
C ASN A 276 17.26 -0.39 5.48
N ARG A 277 16.84 -1.20 6.46
CA ARG A 277 15.45 -1.59 6.68
C ARG A 277 15.05 -1.51 8.15
N ILE A 278 13.77 -1.25 8.40
CA ILE A 278 13.10 -1.57 9.66
C ILE A 278 12.24 -2.80 9.40
N ARG A 279 12.46 -3.85 10.19
CA ARG A 279 11.75 -5.14 10.09
C ARG A 279 10.91 -5.38 11.33
N LYS A 280 9.85 -6.15 11.20
CA LYS A 280 8.86 -6.45 12.25
C LYS A 280 8.63 -7.95 12.31
N ILE A 281 8.81 -8.56 13.49
CA ILE A 281 8.33 -9.90 13.81
C ILE A 281 6.85 -9.78 14.20
N LEU A 282 6.03 -10.54 13.50
CA LEU A 282 4.60 -10.69 13.74
C LEU A 282 4.35 -11.72 14.87
N GLU A 283 3.14 -11.71 15.43
CA GLU A 283 2.76 -12.64 16.51
C GLU A 283 2.89 -14.13 16.13
N ASN A 284 2.80 -14.47 14.84
CA ASN A 284 3.02 -15.82 14.33
C ASN A 284 4.52 -16.22 14.20
N GLY A 285 5.45 -15.34 14.59
CA GLY A 285 6.89 -15.57 14.51
C GLY A 285 7.55 -15.26 13.16
N ASN A 286 6.79 -14.82 12.15
CA ASN A 286 7.37 -14.41 10.86
C ASN A 286 7.90 -12.98 10.91
N ILE A 287 8.98 -12.68 10.19
CA ILE A 287 9.53 -11.33 10.04
C ILE A 287 9.12 -10.70 8.69
N ILE A 288 8.86 -9.40 8.67
CA ILE A 288 8.55 -8.63 7.45
C ILE A 288 9.30 -7.29 7.44
N THR A 289 9.63 -6.74 6.27
CA THR A 289 10.09 -5.35 6.16
C THR A 289 8.90 -4.39 6.19
N ILE A 290 8.94 -3.41 7.11
CA ILE A 290 7.91 -2.37 7.22
C ILE A 290 8.39 -1.00 6.73
N ALA A 291 9.71 -0.77 6.65
CA ALA A 291 10.28 0.43 6.06
C ALA A 291 11.67 0.18 5.48
N GLY A 292 12.04 0.98 4.47
CA GLY A 292 13.30 0.86 3.74
C GLY A 292 13.21 -0.12 2.58
N ASN A 293 13.81 0.24 1.44
CA ASN A 293 13.89 -0.61 0.25
C ASN A 293 15.23 -1.37 0.13
N GLY A 294 16.16 -1.18 1.07
CA GLY A 294 17.50 -1.77 1.05
C GLY A 294 18.62 -0.86 0.53
N THR A 295 18.27 0.23 -0.15
CA THR A 295 19.23 1.19 -0.70
C THR A 295 19.33 2.43 0.19
N ALA A 296 20.57 2.79 0.54
CA ALA A 296 20.85 4.00 1.29
C ALA A 296 20.61 5.25 0.42
N GLY A 297 19.84 6.21 0.93
CA GLY A 297 19.50 7.46 0.22
C GLY A 297 18.24 8.11 0.80
N PHE A 298 17.71 9.14 0.15
CA PHE A 298 16.46 9.80 0.51
C PHE A 298 15.55 9.99 -0.71
N SER A 299 14.36 9.40 -0.70
CA SER A 299 13.35 9.59 -1.73
C SER A 299 11.93 9.41 -1.17
N GLY A 300 10.95 10.04 -1.81
CA GLY A 300 9.53 9.82 -1.53
C GLY A 300 8.96 10.45 -0.25
N ASP A 301 9.40 11.65 0.13
CA ASP A 301 8.86 12.40 1.27
C ASP A 301 7.77 13.42 0.85
N SER A 302 6.82 13.67 1.75
CA SER A 302 6.08 14.94 1.83
C SER A 302 6.39 15.63 3.15
N PRO A 303 6.44 16.98 3.19
CA PRO A 303 6.05 17.70 4.40
C PRO A 303 4.53 17.48 4.59
N PHE A 304 4.10 17.18 5.81
CA PHE A 304 2.68 17.00 6.15
C PHE A 304 2.28 17.92 7.30
N ASP A 305 1.17 18.64 7.16
CA ASP A 305 0.56 19.48 8.19
C ASP A 305 -0.51 18.68 8.94
N ILE A 306 -0.58 18.81 10.26
CA ILE A 306 -1.10 17.80 11.18
C ILE A 306 -2.63 17.86 11.41
N ARG A 307 -3.40 18.48 10.51
CA ARG A 307 -4.75 19.00 10.84
C ARG A 307 -5.95 18.28 10.21
N THR A 308 -5.79 17.20 9.43
CA THR A 308 -6.83 16.83 8.43
C THR A 308 -7.37 15.39 8.40
N TYR A 309 -7.05 14.48 9.34
CA TYR A 309 -7.64 13.12 9.33
C TYR A 309 -7.92 12.51 10.72
N PRO A 310 -9.17 12.09 10.97
CA PRO A 310 -9.52 10.99 11.88
C PRO A 310 -9.97 9.73 11.09
N HIS A 311 -9.66 8.55 11.64
CA HIS A 311 -9.80 7.22 11.01
C HIS A 311 -11.23 6.64 11.01
N ILE A 312 -11.61 5.85 9.98
CA ILE A 312 -12.66 4.79 10.05
C ILE A 312 -12.34 3.66 9.06
N GLY A 313 -12.61 2.39 9.40
CA GLY A 313 -12.54 1.24 8.49
C GLY A 313 -13.62 0.16 8.67
N ASN A 314 -13.65 -0.80 7.73
CA ASN A 314 -14.35 -2.11 7.71
C ASN A 314 -15.90 -2.22 7.68
N LYS A 315 -16.45 -2.95 6.67
CA LYS A 315 -17.14 -4.27 6.85
C LYS A 315 -17.79 -4.94 5.59
N LEU A 316 -17.45 -6.22 5.39
CA LEU A 316 -18.29 -7.42 5.09
C LEU A 316 -18.97 -7.72 3.71
N LEU A 317 -19.34 -9.01 3.57
CA LEU A 317 -19.57 -9.84 2.35
C LEU A 317 -21.03 -10.34 2.13
N THR A 318 -21.22 -11.01 0.97
CA THR A 318 -22.26 -11.99 0.50
C THR A 318 -23.38 -11.47 -0.45
N GLY A 319 -23.92 -12.24 -1.41
CA GLY A 319 -23.58 -13.62 -1.87
C GLY A 319 -24.50 -14.23 -2.98
N ASN A 320 -24.21 -15.47 -3.41
CA ASN A 320 -25.00 -16.43 -4.23
C ASN A 320 -25.44 -16.14 -5.70
N GLY A 321 -24.55 -16.45 -6.66
CA GLY A 321 -24.70 -17.54 -7.66
C GLY A 321 -25.62 -17.45 -8.90
N ASN A 322 -25.04 -17.30 -10.11
CA ASN A 322 -25.09 -18.31 -11.20
C ASN A 322 -24.42 -17.88 -12.54
N LEU A 323 -23.81 -18.88 -13.21
CA LEU A 323 -23.55 -19.02 -14.66
C LEU A 323 -22.60 -18.07 -15.43
N HIS A 324 -21.80 -18.67 -16.34
CA HIS A 324 -21.00 -18.04 -17.39
C HIS A 324 -20.22 -16.77 -17.00
N SER A 325 -19.10 -16.93 -16.28
CA SER A 325 -18.02 -15.97 -16.43
C SER A 325 -17.37 -16.12 -17.83
N LYS A 326 -17.98 -15.45 -18.82
CA LYS A 326 -17.18 -14.57 -19.69
C LYS A 326 -16.14 -13.88 -18.80
N ILE A 327 -14.93 -13.61 -19.26
CA ILE A 327 -14.03 -12.79 -18.43
C ILE A 327 -14.69 -11.42 -18.26
N GLU A 328 -15.26 -11.30 -17.07
CA GLU A 328 -16.23 -10.30 -16.71
C GLU A 328 -15.44 -9.37 -15.81
N PHE A 329 -14.95 -8.32 -16.45
CA PHE A 329 -14.02 -7.34 -15.91
C PHE A 329 -14.44 -6.75 -14.54
N HIS A 330 -15.69 -6.97 -14.12
CA HIS A 330 -16.18 -6.79 -12.74
C HIS A 330 -15.25 -7.40 -11.66
N ASN A 331 -14.41 -8.38 -12.01
CA ASN A 331 -13.40 -8.98 -11.13
C ASN A 331 -12.05 -8.23 -11.07
N LEU A 332 -11.85 -7.15 -11.84
CA LEU A 332 -10.66 -6.28 -11.73
C LEU A 332 -10.72 -5.50 -10.41
N LYS A 333 -10.27 -6.13 -9.32
CA LYS A 333 -10.26 -5.53 -7.99
C LYS A 333 -9.31 -4.33 -7.97
N LYS A 334 -9.88 -3.19 -7.61
CA LYS A 334 -9.23 -1.90 -7.38
C LYS A 334 -8.12 -2.03 -6.33
N HIS A 335 -6.88 -2.19 -6.76
CA HIS A 335 -5.72 -2.30 -5.88
C HIS A 335 -5.40 -0.95 -5.22
N SER A 336 -5.08 -0.98 -3.92
CA SER A 336 -4.96 0.22 -3.06
C SER A 336 -3.71 1.08 -3.27
N ARG A 337 -3.04 0.99 -4.42
CA ARG A 337 -1.80 1.75 -4.73
C ARG A 337 -1.89 2.61 -5.98
N ASP A 338 -3.09 2.72 -6.55
CA ASP A 338 -3.30 3.27 -7.87
C ASP A 338 -4.24 4.50 -7.84
N GLU A 339 -3.83 5.63 -7.26
CA GLU A 339 -4.67 6.83 -7.12
C GLU A 339 -4.26 8.04 -7.98
N LEU A 340 -5.17 8.50 -8.83
CA LEU A 340 -5.08 9.69 -9.66
C LEU A 340 -5.84 10.82 -8.96
N PHE A 341 -5.11 11.78 -8.39
CA PHE A 341 -5.67 12.86 -7.56
C PHE A 341 -6.51 12.35 -6.36
N GLY A 342 -6.10 11.23 -5.75
CA GLY A 342 -6.85 10.58 -4.66
C GLY A 342 -8.04 9.73 -5.12
N LEU A 343 -8.19 9.51 -6.44
CA LEU A 343 -9.24 8.67 -7.02
C LEU A 343 -8.61 7.36 -7.52
N PRO A 344 -9.05 6.14 -7.13
CA PRO A 344 -8.26 4.93 -7.37
C PRO A 344 -8.37 4.39 -8.82
N ILE A 345 -7.73 5.07 -9.76
CA ILE A 345 -7.88 4.96 -11.21
C ILE A 345 -6.58 4.51 -11.93
N TYR A 346 -5.40 4.59 -11.31
CA TYR A 346 -4.10 4.39 -12.01
C TYR A 346 -3.94 3.00 -12.65
N GLY A 347 -4.44 1.93 -12.03
CA GLY A 347 -4.28 0.55 -12.50
C GLY A 347 -4.96 0.30 -13.85
N PHE A 348 -5.79 1.24 -14.29
CA PHE A 348 -6.43 1.27 -15.60
C PHE A 348 -5.82 2.30 -16.56
N ILE A 349 -4.97 3.24 -16.14
CA ILE A 349 -4.46 4.30 -17.03
C ILE A 349 -3.70 3.74 -18.25
N PRO A 350 -2.77 2.77 -18.14
CA PRO A 350 -2.10 2.19 -19.31
C PRO A 350 -3.08 1.49 -20.27
N LEU A 351 -4.13 0.89 -19.70
CA LEU A 351 -5.16 0.15 -20.41
C LEU A 351 -6.14 1.09 -21.13
N ILE A 352 -6.60 2.15 -20.44
CA ILE A 352 -7.43 3.23 -20.97
C ILE A 352 -6.66 4.04 -22.02
N GLU A 353 -5.37 4.31 -21.81
CA GLU A 353 -4.52 5.00 -22.79
C GLU A 353 -4.40 4.22 -24.10
N LYS A 354 -4.68 2.91 -24.08
CA LYS A 354 -4.77 2.07 -25.26
C LYS A 354 -6.19 1.97 -25.83
N THR A 355 -7.22 1.78 -24.99
CA THR A 355 -8.62 1.61 -25.44
C THR A 355 -9.33 2.91 -25.80
N SER A 356 -9.09 4.00 -25.06
CA SER A 356 -9.50 5.38 -25.40
C SER A 356 -8.41 6.39 -24.95
N PRO A 357 -7.41 6.67 -25.82
CA PRO A 357 -6.32 7.61 -25.51
C PRO A 357 -6.84 9.00 -25.11
N LYS A 358 -7.98 9.43 -25.66
CA LYS A 358 -8.61 10.72 -25.33
C LYS A 358 -9.14 10.76 -23.90
N PHE A 359 -9.70 9.65 -23.41
CA PHE A 359 -10.19 9.56 -22.04
C PHE A 359 -9.03 9.60 -21.03
N SER A 360 -7.90 8.95 -21.36
CA SER A 360 -6.66 9.03 -20.56
C SER A 360 -6.17 10.47 -20.38
N ASN A 361 -6.24 11.31 -21.42
CA ASN A 361 -5.85 12.72 -21.32
C ASN A 361 -6.76 13.56 -20.43
N ILE A 362 -8.06 13.24 -20.41
CA ILE A 362 -9.05 13.87 -19.53
C ILE A 362 -8.86 13.42 -18.08
N LEU A 363 -8.59 12.13 -17.86
CA LEU A 363 -8.20 11.60 -16.55
C LEU A 363 -6.95 12.30 -16.01
N LYS A 364 -5.93 12.54 -16.84
CA LYS A 364 -4.67 13.19 -16.43
C LYS A 364 -4.79 14.70 -16.13
N ASN A 365 -5.99 15.30 -16.21
CA ASN A 365 -6.19 16.75 -16.02
C ASN A 365 -6.74 17.08 -14.62
N GLU A 366 -5.83 17.38 -13.69
CA GLU A 366 -6.13 17.67 -12.27
C GLU A 366 -7.21 18.76 -12.07
N LYS A 367 -7.09 19.88 -12.80
CA LYS A 367 -8.04 20.99 -12.71
C LYS A 367 -9.46 20.56 -13.07
N LEU A 368 -9.59 19.75 -14.12
CA LEU A 368 -10.89 19.27 -14.61
C LEU A 368 -11.57 18.37 -13.57
N LEU A 369 -10.81 17.46 -12.97
CA LEU A 369 -11.35 16.49 -12.02
C LEU A 369 -11.65 17.10 -10.64
N CYS A 370 -10.89 18.11 -10.21
CA CYS A 370 -11.15 18.85 -8.96
C CYS A 370 -12.39 19.77 -9.02
N LEU A 371 -12.87 20.14 -10.21
CA LEU A 371 -14.07 20.97 -10.38
C LEU A 371 -15.38 20.18 -10.32
N MET A 372 -15.32 18.85 -10.39
CA MET A 372 -16.48 17.97 -10.33
C MET A 372 -16.82 17.62 -8.87
N SER A 373 -17.97 18.08 -8.40
CA SER A 373 -18.34 18.06 -6.97
C SER A 373 -18.51 16.67 -6.33
N SER A 374 -18.57 15.60 -7.13
CA SER A 374 -18.54 14.19 -6.70
C SER A 374 -17.76 13.31 -7.69
N SER A 375 -16.60 13.81 -8.14
CA SER A 375 -15.77 13.27 -9.23
C SER A 375 -15.57 11.74 -9.23
N GLN A 376 -15.33 11.12 -8.06
CA GLN A 376 -14.97 9.70 -7.96
C GLN A 376 -16.01 8.75 -8.57
N GLU A 377 -17.30 8.97 -8.30
CA GLU A 377 -18.35 8.06 -8.73
C GLU A 377 -18.64 8.22 -10.23
N ILE A 378 -18.70 9.47 -10.70
CA ILE A 378 -18.93 9.79 -12.12
C ILE A 378 -17.80 9.24 -12.99
N ILE A 379 -16.55 9.47 -12.60
CA ILE A 379 -15.39 9.05 -13.38
C ILE A 379 -15.27 7.51 -13.35
N GLN A 380 -15.52 6.86 -12.21
CA GLN A 380 -15.55 5.40 -12.15
C GLN A 380 -16.64 4.82 -13.07
N LYS A 381 -17.88 5.35 -13.02
CA LYS A 381 -18.99 4.95 -13.91
C LYS A 381 -18.61 5.06 -15.40
N LEU A 382 -17.83 6.07 -15.79
CA LEU A 382 -17.36 6.26 -17.16
C LEU A 382 -16.20 5.32 -17.54
N ILE A 383 -15.27 5.04 -16.62
CA ILE A 383 -14.22 4.02 -16.80
C ILE A 383 -14.86 2.63 -16.96
N ASP A 384 -15.81 2.30 -16.08
CA ASP A 384 -16.56 1.04 -16.13
C ASP A 384 -17.32 0.92 -17.47
N SER A 385 -17.84 2.03 -18.01
CA SER A 385 -18.46 2.05 -19.34
C SER A 385 -17.47 1.79 -20.48
N LEU A 386 -16.25 2.33 -20.42
CA LEU A 386 -15.21 2.10 -21.43
C LEU A 386 -14.67 0.68 -21.40
N MET A 387 -14.49 0.15 -20.20
CA MET A 387 -13.83 -1.13 -20.01
C MET A 387 -14.81 -2.30 -20.15
N TYR A 388 -16.06 -2.17 -19.70
CA TYR A 388 -16.93 -3.33 -19.46
C TYR A 388 -18.11 -3.44 -20.45
N ASP A 389 -18.30 -2.44 -21.32
CA ASP A 389 -19.09 -2.44 -22.58
C ASP A 389 -20.53 -3.01 -22.51
N LYS A 390 -21.19 -2.99 -21.34
CA LYS A 390 -22.49 -3.66 -21.17
C LYS A 390 -23.56 -2.94 -20.35
N ASN A 391 -23.21 -1.95 -19.55
CA ASN A 391 -24.15 -1.37 -18.60
C ASN A 391 -24.65 0.01 -19.04
N LYS A 392 -25.98 0.16 -19.08
CA LYS A 392 -26.66 1.45 -19.21
C LYS A 392 -26.31 2.29 -17.99
N VAL A 393 -25.27 3.12 -18.12
CA VAL A 393 -24.84 4.02 -17.05
C VAL A 393 -25.98 4.98 -16.73
N LYS A 394 -26.45 4.93 -15.48
CA LYS A 394 -27.46 5.86 -14.97
C LYS A 394 -26.76 6.87 -14.07
N PHE A 395 -27.06 8.12 -14.33
CA PHE A 395 -26.60 9.25 -13.55
C PHE A 395 -27.82 9.91 -12.88
N SER A 396 -27.62 10.54 -11.72
CA SER A 396 -28.65 11.33 -11.07
C SER A 396 -28.98 12.58 -11.90
N LYS A 397 -30.12 13.22 -11.62
CA LYS A 397 -30.52 14.45 -12.36
C LYS A 397 -29.55 15.60 -12.18
N GLU A 398 -28.80 15.56 -11.08
CA GLU A 398 -27.75 16.48 -10.69
C GLU A 398 -26.44 16.15 -11.43
N GLU A 399 -26.07 14.86 -11.51
CA GLU A 399 -24.86 14.38 -12.21
C GLU A 399 -24.89 14.60 -13.75
N ILE A 400 -26.07 14.67 -14.38
CA ILE A 400 -26.21 14.72 -15.86
C ILE A 400 -25.38 15.82 -16.53
N LEU A 401 -25.31 17.02 -15.96
CA LEU A 401 -24.57 18.14 -16.56
C LEU A 401 -23.05 17.93 -16.49
N ASP A 402 -22.53 17.43 -15.37
CA ASP A 402 -21.11 17.16 -15.18
C ASP A 402 -20.63 16.05 -16.14
N VAL A 403 -21.48 15.03 -16.37
CA VAL A 403 -21.22 13.96 -17.33
C VAL A 403 -21.25 14.49 -18.77
N LEU A 404 -22.26 15.26 -19.15
CA LEU A 404 -22.36 15.84 -20.50
C LEU A 404 -21.22 16.83 -20.78
N PHE A 405 -20.74 17.54 -19.75
CA PHE A 405 -19.53 18.36 -19.81
C PHE A 405 -18.30 17.52 -20.16
N ILE A 406 -18.01 16.42 -19.44
CA ILE A 406 -16.91 15.51 -19.79
C ILE A 406 -17.07 14.96 -21.21
N LEU A 407 -18.25 14.40 -21.52
CA LEU A 407 -18.50 13.74 -22.81
C LEU A 407 -18.40 14.71 -23.99
N GLY A 408 -18.71 16.00 -23.80
CA GLY A 408 -18.58 17.05 -24.81
C GLY A 408 -17.15 17.43 -25.17
N LEU A 409 -16.14 16.91 -24.46
CA LEU A 409 -14.72 17.04 -24.80
C LEU A 409 -14.28 15.99 -25.86
N PHE A 410 -15.08 14.94 -26.11
CA PHE A 410 -14.78 13.86 -27.05
C PHE A 410 -15.43 14.10 -28.42
N LYS A 411 -14.64 14.01 -29.49
CA LYS A 411 -15.04 14.39 -30.86
C LYS A 411 -15.21 13.23 -31.87
N ASN A 412 -15.04 11.97 -31.48
CA ASN A 412 -14.89 10.83 -32.42
C ASN A 412 -16.01 9.76 -32.34
N GLY A 413 -17.24 10.11 -31.95
CA GLY A 413 -18.34 9.13 -31.82
C GLY A 413 -18.26 8.23 -30.57
N GLU A 414 -17.24 8.42 -29.73
CA GLU A 414 -17.13 7.79 -28.42
C GLU A 414 -18.34 8.15 -27.55
N PHE A 415 -18.93 7.15 -26.90
CA PHE A 415 -20.12 7.27 -26.04
C PHE A 415 -21.39 7.84 -26.72
N ILE A 416 -21.53 7.77 -28.04
CA ILE A 416 -22.63 8.45 -28.77
C ILE A 416 -24.05 8.15 -28.25
N ASP A 417 -24.34 6.90 -27.87
CA ASP A 417 -25.67 6.55 -27.35
C ASP A 417 -25.89 7.03 -25.90
N LEU A 418 -24.83 7.10 -25.09
CA LEU A 418 -24.87 7.71 -23.76
C LEU A 418 -25.06 9.23 -23.85
N LYS A 419 -24.31 9.90 -24.76
CA LYS A 419 -24.49 11.32 -25.08
C LYS A 419 -25.94 11.64 -25.46
N ARG A 420 -26.54 10.85 -26.37
CA ARG A 420 -27.94 10.99 -26.79
C ARG A 420 -28.93 10.76 -25.64
N SER A 421 -28.75 9.69 -24.87
CA SER A 421 -29.63 9.35 -23.74
C SER A 421 -29.65 10.46 -22.69
N LEU A 422 -28.48 10.91 -22.24
CA LEU A 422 -28.37 11.94 -21.20
C LEU A 422 -28.81 13.32 -21.70
N THR A 423 -28.56 13.66 -22.97
CA THR A 423 -29.11 14.88 -23.59
C THR A 423 -30.64 14.87 -23.57
N SER A 424 -31.27 13.73 -23.91
CA SER A 424 -32.73 13.59 -23.81
C SER A 424 -33.23 13.72 -22.38
N GLU A 425 -32.54 13.11 -21.40
CA GLU A 425 -32.92 13.18 -19.99
C GLU A 425 -32.75 14.61 -19.40
N PHE A 426 -31.72 15.35 -19.82
CA PHE A 426 -31.57 16.76 -19.49
C PHE A 426 -32.75 17.60 -20.01
N VAL A 427 -33.10 17.44 -21.29
CA VAL A 427 -34.20 18.18 -21.94
C VAL A 427 -35.53 17.85 -21.28
N ASN A 428 -35.82 16.57 -21.04
CA ASN A 428 -37.05 16.12 -20.38
C ASN A 428 -37.16 16.55 -18.92
N SER A 429 -36.05 16.91 -18.27
CA SER A 429 -36.02 17.43 -16.89
C SER A 429 -35.94 18.97 -16.82
N LEU A 430 -36.06 19.69 -17.95
CA LEU A 430 -36.09 21.15 -17.97
C LEU A 430 -37.51 21.68 -17.66
N THR A 431 -37.61 22.58 -16.68
CA THR A 431 -38.86 23.22 -16.26
C THR A 431 -38.66 24.72 -16.10
N LEU A 432 -39.75 25.49 -16.04
CA LEU A 432 -39.69 26.93 -15.81
C LEU A 432 -38.99 27.30 -14.49
N GLU A 433 -39.08 26.42 -13.49
CA GLU A 433 -38.56 26.65 -12.13
C GLU A 433 -37.07 26.31 -11.99
N ASN A 434 -36.53 25.41 -12.83
CA ASN A 434 -35.09 25.06 -12.82
C ASN A 434 -34.28 25.63 -14.00
N LEU A 435 -34.94 26.28 -14.97
CA LEU A 435 -34.32 26.85 -16.18
C LEU A 435 -33.14 27.79 -15.86
N THR A 436 -33.33 28.73 -14.93
CA THR A 436 -32.28 29.69 -14.52
C THR A 436 -31.06 28.98 -13.94
N PHE A 437 -31.26 28.08 -12.98
CA PHE A 437 -30.18 27.33 -12.35
C PHE A 437 -29.40 26.49 -13.37
N LYS A 438 -30.11 25.70 -14.19
CA LYS A 438 -29.48 24.88 -15.24
C LYS A 438 -28.68 25.71 -16.26
N TRP A 439 -29.22 26.86 -16.66
CA TRP A 439 -28.56 27.75 -17.61
C TRP A 439 -27.30 28.40 -16.98
N GLU A 440 -27.38 28.91 -15.74
CA GLU A 440 -26.21 29.41 -15.02
C GLU A 440 -25.11 28.35 -14.86
N THR A 441 -25.47 27.09 -14.59
CA THR A 441 -24.51 25.97 -14.56
C THR A 441 -23.85 25.76 -15.92
N ILE A 442 -24.61 25.75 -17.02
CA ILE A 442 -24.06 25.59 -18.38
C ILE A 442 -23.11 26.74 -18.74
N GLU A 443 -23.47 28.00 -18.46
CA GLU A 443 -22.60 29.15 -18.74
C GLU A 443 -21.29 29.10 -17.93
N ASN A 444 -21.34 28.66 -16.66
CA ASN A 444 -20.14 28.46 -15.85
C ASN A 444 -19.22 27.36 -16.42
N LEU A 445 -19.79 26.24 -16.86
CA LEU A 445 -19.04 25.13 -17.48
C LEU A 445 -18.45 25.51 -18.84
N LEU A 446 -19.18 26.29 -19.66
CA LEU A 446 -18.68 26.85 -20.93
C LEU A 446 -17.57 27.87 -20.70
N LYS A 447 -17.66 28.69 -19.64
CA LYS A 447 -16.59 29.60 -19.24
C LYS A 447 -15.32 28.82 -18.88
N ILE A 448 -15.43 27.75 -18.09
CA ILE A 448 -14.32 26.84 -17.76
C ILE A 448 -13.69 26.22 -19.03
N CYS A 449 -14.50 25.74 -19.98
CA CYS A 449 -14.01 25.20 -21.26
C CYS A 449 -13.12 26.20 -22.01
N ASN A 450 -13.55 27.46 -22.08
CA ASN A 450 -12.85 28.50 -22.83
C ASN A 450 -11.64 29.08 -22.07
N GLU A 451 -11.78 29.38 -20.77
CA GLU A 451 -10.74 30.09 -19.98
C GLU A 451 -9.67 29.16 -19.40
N GLU A 452 -10.04 27.97 -18.90
CA GLU A 452 -9.10 27.05 -18.24
C GLU A 452 -8.52 26.00 -19.19
N PHE A 453 -9.30 25.55 -20.18
CA PHE A 453 -8.93 24.46 -21.08
C PHE A 453 -8.71 24.86 -22.55
N ASN A 454 -9.14 26.06 -22.95
CA ASN A 454 -9.06 26.56 -24.33
C ASN A 454 -9.63 25.57 -25.38
N VAL A 455 -10.76 24.93 -25.06
CA VAL A 455 -11.47 23.98 -25.93
C VAL A 455 -12.95 24.33 -26.02
N GLN A 456 -13.56 24.00 -27.17
CA GLN A 456 -15.01 24.12 -27.37
C GLN A 456 -15.73 22.86 -26.94
N ASN A 457 -16.89 23.01 -26.28
CA ASN A 457 -17.75 21.92 -25.83
C ASN A 457 -19.12 22.06 -26.51
N TYR A 458 -19.22 21.49 -27.72
CA TYR A 458 -20.40 21.68 -28.57
C TYR A 458 -21.69 21.17 -27.94
N ILE A 459 -21.63 20.13 -27.08
CA ILE A 459 -22.81 19.61 -26.38
C ILE A 459 -23.38 20.71 -25.45
N LEU A 460 -22.52 21.35 -24.64
CA LEU A 460 -22.96 22.44 -23.78
C LEU A 460 -23.38 23.69 -24.57
N ASP A 461 -22.71 24.02 -25.68
CA ASP A 461 -23.10 25.13 -26.56
C ASP A 461 -24.51 24.89 -27.16
N HIS A 462 -24.82 23.66 -27.60
CA HIS A 462 -26.16 23.30 -28.08
C HIS A 462 -27.21 23.32 -26.97
N LEU A 463 -26.89 22.83 -25.77
CA LEU A 463 -27.79 22.89 -24.61
C LEU A 463 -28.08 24.33 -24.16
N ASN A 464 -27.07 25.21 -24.19
CA ASN A 464 -27.25 26.64 -23.92
C ASN A 464 -28.22 27.28 -24.91
N ASN A 465 -28.04 27.02 -26.20
CA ASN A 465 -28.95 27.48 -27.26
C ASN A 465 -30.37 26.91 -27.11
N TYR A 466 -30.50 25.64 -26.70
CA TYR A 466 -31.79 25.02 -26.41
C TYR A 466 -32.52 25.71 -25.25
N CYS A 467 -31.80 26.07 -24.17
CA CYS A 467 -32.34 26.83 -23.05
C CYS A 467 -32.85 28.23 -23.48
N ILE A 468 -32.13 28.92 -24.37
CA ILE A 468 -32.58 30.20 -24.97
C ILE A 468 -33.91 30.01 -25.72
N GLU A 469 -33.99 29.02 -26.62
CA GLU A 469 -35.21 28.74 -27.40
C GLU A 469 -36.38 28.28 -26.53
N TYR A 470 -36.11 27.49 -25.50
CA TYR A 470 -37.10 27.09 -24.50
C TYR A 470 -37.64 28.30 -23.73
N ALA A 471 -36.78 29.21 -23.27
CA ALA A 471 -37.18 30.44 -22.60
C ALA A 471 -38.10 31.31 -23.47
N VAL A 472 -37.75 31.49 -24.75
CA VAL A 472 -38.58 32.21 -25.75
C VAL A 472 -39.98 31.59 -25.87
N VAL A 473 -40.07 30.27 -25.97
CA VAL A 473 -41.36 29.56 -26.06
C VAL A 473 -42.17 29.73 -24.77
N GLN A 474 -41.53 29.62 -23.60
CA GLN A 474 -42.20 29.79 -22.31
C GLN A 474 -42.69 31.23 -22.07
N MET A 475 -41.98 32.26 -22.55
CA MET A 475 -42.42 33.66 -22.46
C MET A 475 -43.75 33.93 -23.17
N ARG A 476 -44.12 33.13 -24.18
CA ARG A 476 -45.43 33.23 -24.84
C ARG A 476 -46.57 32.67 -23.99
N THR A 477 -46.27 31.93 -22.92
CA THR A 477 -47.26 31.41 -21.96
C THR A 477 -47.57 32.45 -20.88
N LYS A 478 -48.79 32.41 -20.32
CA LYS A 478 -49.18 33.34 -19.24
C LYS A 478 -48.30 33.21 -17.99
N LYS A 479 -47.85 32.00 -17.61
CA LYS A 479 -46.95 31.79 -16.45
C LYS A 479 -45.54 32.31 -16.75
N GLY A 480 -44.99 32.01 -17.92
CA GLY A 480 -43.64 32.44 -18.30
C GLY A 480 -43.50 33.95 -18.51
N ASN A 481 -44.50 34.61 -19.11
CA ASN A 481 -44.49 36.06 -19.31
C ASN A 481 -44.47 36.87 -17.99
N THR A 482 -45.03 36.32 -16.91
CA THR A 482 -45.00 36.97 -15.59
C THR A 482 -43.71 36.68 -14.81
N LEU A 483 -43.09 35.51 -15.03
CA LEU A 483 -41.96 35.04 -14.21
C LEU A 483 -40.58 35.28 -14.85
N LEU A 484 -40.41 35.03 -16.16
CA LEU A 484 -39.10 35.07 -16.80
C LEU A 484 -38.49 36.47 -16.93
N PRO A 485 -39.23 37.54 -17.29
CA PRO A 485 -38.64 38.86 -17.51
C PRO A 485 -38.01 39.51 -16.27
N THR A 486 -38.28 39.01 -15.07
CA THR A 486 -37.73 39.52 -13.80
C THR A 486 -36.49 38.75 -13.31
N LEU A 487 -36.09 37.69 -14.00
CA LEU A 487 -34.93 36.86 -13.61
C LEU A 487 -33.62 37.46 -14.16
N PRO A 488 -32.58 37.68 -13.32
CA PRO A 488 -31.35 38.38 -13.74
C PRO A 488 -30.65 37.80 -14.97
N ILE A 489 -30.53 36.47 -15.09
CA ILE A 489 -29.92 35.83 -16.28
C ILE A 489 -30.72 36.09 -17.57
N ILE A 490 -32.06 36.12 -17.48
CA ILE A 490 -32.93 36.39 -18.62
C ILE A 490 -32.79 37.84 -19.06
N MET A 491 -32.68 38.78 -18.11
CA MET A 491 -32.39 40.19 -18.41
C MET A 491 -31.01 40.37 -19.06
N ARG A 492 -29.98 39.67 -18.57
CA ARG A 492 -28.62 39.67 -19.15
C ARG A 492 -28.63 39.17 -20.60
N ASN A 493 -29.34 38.09 -20.87
CA ASN A 493 -29.36 37.42 -22.17
C ASN A 493 -30.52 37.86 -23.10
N ALA A 494 -31.20 38.97 -22.77
CA ALA A 494 -32.40 39.42 -23.46
C ALA A 494 -32.23 39.59 -24.97
N THR A 495 -31.08 40.11 -25.45
CA THR A 495 -30.82 40.29 -26.89
C THR A 495 -30.81 38.96 -27.67
N ALA A 496 -30.27 37.88 -27.09
CA ALA A 496 -30.28 36.56 -27.70
C ALA A 496 -31.69 35.92 -27.69
N ILE A 497 -32.47 36.18 -26.64
CA ILE A 497 -33.87 35.77 -26.55
C ILE A 497 -34.71 36.50 -27.60
N PHE A 498 -34.56 37.83 -27.75
CA PHE A 498 -35.27 38.61 -28.77
C PHE A 498 -34.92 38.18 -30.20
N SER A 499 -33.66 37.85 -30.50
CA SER A 499 -33.27 37.39 -31.84
C SER A 499 -33.88 36.03 -32.22
N LYS A 500 -34.28 35.22 -31.23
CA LYS A 500 -34.91 33.91 -31.41
C LYS A 500 -36.45 33.93 -31.39
N MET A 501 -37.10 35.10 -31.18
CA MET A 501 -38.56 35.23 -31.00
C MET A 501 -39.44 34.82 -32.20
N ILE A 502 -38.88 34.41 -33.34
CA ILE A 502 -39.64 33.97 -34.53
C ILE A 502 -39.94 32.46 -34.51
N ILE A 503 -39.20 31.67 -33.72
CA ILE A 503 -39.23 30.19 -33.78
C ILE A 503 -40.48 29.62 -33.06
N THR A 504 -41.03 28.50 -33.54
CA THR A 504 -42.08 27.72 -32.87
C THR A 504 -41.59 26.32 -32.52
N GLN A 505 -41.57 26.02 -31.22
CA GLN A 505 -40.89 24.87 -30.57
C GLN A 505 -39.36 24.95 -30.62
N PRO A 506 -38.64 24.59 -29.53
CA PRO A 506 -37.19 24.52 -29.53
C PRO A 506 -36.69 23.47 -30.54
N THR A 507 -35.58 23.77 -31.20
CA THR A 507 -34.97 22.83 -32.16
C THR A 507 -34.47 21.56 -31.47
N ALA A 508 -34.60 20.41 -32.14
CA ALA A 508 -34.05 19.15 -31.62
C ALA A 508 -32.51 19.20 -31.65
N ILE A 509 -31.86 18.80 -30.55
CA ILE A 509 -30.39 18.75 -30.47
C ILE A 509 -29.91 17.58 -31.33
N ASN A 510 -29.18 17.90 -32.40
CA ASN A 510 -28.58 16.92 -33.29
C ASN A 510 -27.10 16.71 -32.91
N ILE A 511 -26.73 15.47 -32.60
CA ILE A 511 -25.36 15.06 -32.28
C ILE A 511 -24.83 14.27 -33.47
N GLU A 512 -24.32 14.99 -34.47
CA GLU A 512 -23.69 14.40 -35.67
C GLU A 512 -22.24 14.03 -35.35
N GLU A 513 -22.04 12.83 -34.84
CA GLU A 513 -20.71 12.23 -34.69
C GLU A 513 -20.63 10.92 -35.49
N THR A 514 -19.64 10.83 -36.38
CA THR A 514 -19.28 9.60 -37.08
C THR A 514 -18.38 8.73 -36.20
N ILE A 515 -18.70 7.44 -36.12
CA ILE A 515 -17.89 6.45 -35.41
C ILE A 515 -16.74 6.05 -36.36
N GLU A 516 -15.51 6.50 -36.06
CA GLU A 516 -14.32 6.19 -36.89
C GLU A 516 -13.38 5.13 -36.28
N THR A 517 -13.67 4.60 -35.09
CA THR A 517 -12.81 3.61 -34.41
C THR A 517 -13.63 2.59 -33.63
N GLU A 518 -13.42 1.29 -33.91
CA GLU A 518 -13.87 0.20 -33.05
C GLU A 518 -12.97 0.09 -31.79
N PRO A 519 -13.53 -0.15 -30.59
CA PRO A 519 -12.74 -0.35 -29.38
C PRO A 519 -12.00 -1.70 -29.41
N GLN A 520 -10.81 -1.74 -28.81
CA GLN A 520 -9.98 -2.95 -28.79
C GLN A 520 -10.40 -3.94 -27.70
N ILE A 521 -10.55 -5.22 -28.07
CA ILE A 521 -10.87 -6.33 -27.16
C ILE A 521 -9.65 -6.73 -26.30
N ILE A 522 -9.84 -7.21 -25.05
CA ILE A 522 -8.73 -7.63 -24.15
C ILE A 522 -7.77 -8.60 -24.85
N GLU A 523 -8.29 -9.58 -25.59
CA GLU A 523 -7.50 -10.60 -26.27
C GLU A 523 -6.41 -9.99 -27.18
N SER A 524 -6.70 -8.84 -27.80
CA SER A 524 -5.75 -8.10 -28.66
C SER A 524 -4.60 -7.42 -27.91
N LEU A 525 -4.68 -7.36 -26.58
CA LEU A 525 -3.67 -6.81 -25.68
C LEU A 525 -2.71 -7.88 -25.13
N TYR A 526 -2.94 -9.16 -25.43
CA TYR A 526 -1.99 -10.23 -25.15
C TYR A 526 -0.80 -10.08 -26.11
N ASN A 527 0.41 -10.05 -25.56
CA ASN A 527 1.66 -9.79 -26.28
C ASN A 527 1.79 -8.39 -26.92
N ASP A 528 1.00 -7.40 -26.52
CA ASP A 528 1.22 -6.01 -26.96
C ASP A 528 2.43 -5.39 -26.25
N LYS A 529 3.56 -5.40 -26.97
CA LYS A 529 4.85 -4.85 -26.51
C LYS A 529 4.83 -3.36 -26.19
N LYS A 530 3.86 -2.59 -26.70
CA LYS A 530 3.83 -1.13 -26.56
C LYS A 530 3.17 -0.68 -25.24
N THR A 531 2.25 -1.47 -24.70
CA THR A 531 1.41 -1.07 -23.55
C THR A 531 1.54 -1.98 -22.34
N SER A 532 2.09 -3.18 -22.53
CA SER A 532 2.40 -4.11 -21.43
C SER A 532 3.43 -3.51 -20.48
N ASP A 533 3.10 -3.52 -19.19
CA ASP A 533 3.98 -3.13 -18.06
C ASP A 533 4.74 -4.33 -17.47
N VAL A 534 4.50 -5.54 -18.00
CA VAL A 534 5.20 -6.78 -17.66
C VAL A 534 5.72 -7.44 -18.94
N LYS A 535 6.97 -7.91 -18.91
CA LYS A 535 7.54 -8.80 -19.94
C LYS A 535 7.98 -10.11 -19.27
N ILE A 536 7.49 -11.26 -19.72
CA ILE A 536 7.74 -12.58 -19.12
C ILE A 536 8.61 -13.39 -20.08
N LYS A 537 9.74 -13.94 -19.61
CA LYS A 537 10.67 -14.74 -20.42
C LYS A 537 10.24 -16.21 -20.45
N MET A 538 10.07 -16.78 -21.63
CA MET A 538 9.55 -18.15 -21.85
C MET A 538 10.58 -19.06 -22.54
N GLY A 539 11.87 -18.82 -22.28
CA GLY A 539 13.00 -19.54 -22.91
C GLY A 539 14.15 -18.60 -23.29
N GLN A 540 15.10 -19.09 -24.10
CA GLN A 540 16.29 -18.31 -24.48
C GLN A 540 15.93 -17.02 -25.25
N ASP A 541 15.02 -17.10 -26.24
CA ASP A 541 14.64 -15.97 -27.11
C ASP A 541 13.11 -15.67 -27.14
N LYS A 542 12.30 -16.39 -26.36
CA LYS A 542 10.83 -16.22 -26.34
C LYS A 542 10.40 -15.33 -25.17
N TYR A 543 9.53 -14.36 -25.43
CA TYR A 543 8.94 -13.48 -24.41
C TYR A 543 7.44 -13.30 -24.63
N LEU A 544 6.69 -13.26 -23.54
CA LEU A 544 5.33 -12.75 -23.48
C LEU A 544 5.33 -11.32 -22.97
N TYR A 545 4.35 -10.53 -23.40
CA TYR A 545 4.15 -9.16 -22.95
C TYR A 545 2.73 -9.06 -22.40
N CYS A 546 2.61 -8.64 -21.14
CA CYS A 546 1.38 -8.73 -20.39
C CYS A 546 1.11 -7.48 -19.55
N HIS A 547 -0.14 -7.28 -19.15
CA HIS A 547 -0.54 -6.19 -18.26
C HIS A 547 -0.71 -6.73 -16.84
N LYS A 548 0.02 -6.18 -15.87
CA LYS A 548 0.02 -6.59 -14.45
C LYS A 548 -1.39 -6.60 -13.87
N THR A 549 -2.19 -5.59 -14.17
CA THR A 549 -3.59 -5.49 -13.72
C THR A 549 -4.45 -6.67 -14.21
N ILE A 550 -4.19 -7.19 -15.41
CA ILE A 550 -4.91 -8.37 -15.94
C ILE A 550 -4.43 -9.62 -15.19
N LEU A 551 -3.12 -9.85 -15.09
CA LEU A 551 -2.55 -11.05 -14.45
C LEU A 551 -2.92 -11.16 -12.97
N THR A 552 -2.83 -10.06 -12.22
CA THR A 552 -3.14 -10.03 -10.78
C THR A 552 -4.63 -10.08 -10.45
N SER A 553 -5.52 -9.78 -11.40
CA SER A 553 -6.96 -9.76 -11.14
C SER A 553 -7.64 -11.12 -11.30
N PHE A 554 -7.04 -12.06 -12.02
CA PHE A 554 -7.70 -13.34 -12.31
C PHE A 554 -7.41 -14.47 -11.33
N SER A 555 -6.44 -14.34 -10.41
CA SER A 555 -6.13 -15.46 -9.52
C SER A 555 -5.23 -15.13 -8.32
N THR A 556 -5.46 -15.85 -7.22
CA THR A 556 -4.44 -16.12 -6.20
C THR A 556 -3.29 -16.95 -6.75
N LEU A 557 -3.48 -17.67 -7.87
CA LEU A 557 -2.44 -18.38 -8.61
C LEU A 557 -1.28 -17.47 -9.03
N PHE A 558 -1.52 -16.27 -9.54
CA PHE A 558 -0.44 -15.35 -9.93
C PHE A 558 0.28 -14.72 -8.72
N ASN A 559 -0.21 -14.94 -7.50
CA ASN A 559 0.58 -14.79 -6.29
C ASN A 559 1.23 -16.13 -5.90
N ALA A 560 0.55 -17.27 -6.04
CA ALA A 560 0.99 -18.58 -5.57
C ALA A 560 2.07 -19.31 -6.41
N LEU A 561 1.98 -19.26 -7.74
CA LEU A 561 3.08 -19.59 -8.66
C LEU A 561 4.33 -18.80 -8.26
N PHE A 562 4.10 -17.54 -7.87
CA PHE A 562 5.08 -16.52 -7.58
C PHE A 562 5.59 -16.62 -6.12
N ASP A 563 4.80 -17.15 -5.19
CA ASP A 563 5.14 -17.49 -3.80
C ASP A 563 6.03 -18.75 -3.72
N SER A 564 6.22 -19.47 -4.83
CA SER A 564 7.22 -20.55 -4.93
C SER A 564 8.67 -20.02 -4.93
N GLY A 565 8.90 -18.75 -5.28
CA GLY A 565 10.25 -18.20 -5.36
C GLY A 565 10.47 -16.92 -6.19
N SER A 566 9.43 -16.37 -6.84
CA SER A 566 9.57 -15.24 -7.77
C SER A 566 8.30 -14.38 -7.78
N CYS A 567 8.23 -13.27 -7.04
CA CYS A 567 7.10 -12.34 -7.07
C CYS A 567 7.18 -11.36 -8.26
N PHE A 568 6.11 -10.62 -8.56
CA PHE A 568 6.18 -9.47 -9.50
C PHE A 568 7.19 -8.38 -9.07
N SER A 569 7.75 -8.45 -7.87
CA SER A 569 8.90 -7.65 -7.43
C SER A 569 10.25 -8.14 -7.97
N ASP A 570 10.31 -9.35 -8.52
CA ASP A 570 11.51 -9.97 -9.11
C ASP A 570 11.58 -9.78 -10.63
N LEU A 571 10.80 -8.81 -11.15
CA LEU A 571 11.10 -8.16 -12.42
C LEU A 571 12.50 -7.54 -12.31
N SER A 572 13.44 -7.95 -13.17
CA SER A 572 14.74 -7.29 -13.27
C SER A 572 14.57 -5.81 -13.67
N ASP A 573 15.62 -4.99 -13.49
CA ASP A 573 15.56 -3.52 -13.69
C ASP A 573 15.08 -3.08 -15.10
N ASP A 574 15.06 -3.99 -16.08
CA ASP A 574 14.55 -3.84 -17.44
C ASP A 574 13.09 -4.34 -17.64
N GLY A 575 12.36 -4.63 -16.56
CA GLY A 575 10.96 -5.02 -16.56
C GLY A 575 10.69 -6.47 -17.00
N ILE A 576 11.70 -7.34 -16.90
CA ILE A 576 11.63 -8.75 -17.32
C ILE A 576 11.45 -9.67 -16.12
N PHE A 577 10.36 -10.44 -16.11
CA PHE A 577 10.19 -11.60 -15.25
C PHE A 577 10.86 -12.79 -15.91
N THR A 578 11.75 -13.48 -15.20
CA THR A 578 12.32 -14.76 -15.65
C THR A 578 11.84 -15.85 -14.69
N PRO A 579 10.93 -16.74 -15.14
CA PRO A 579 10.55 -17.96 -14.41
C PRO A 579 11.81 -18.76 -14.04
N ASP A 580 11.77 -19.45 -12.90
CA ASP A 580 12.87 -20.32 -12.47
C ASP A 580 13.09 -21.50 -13.44
N GLU A 581 14.29 -22.07 -13.48
CA GLU A 581 14.60 -23.26 -14.28
C GLU A 581 13.78 -24.50 -13.84
N SER A 582 13.15 -24.46 -12.66
CA SER A 582 12.25 -25.48 -12.15
C SER A 582 10.76 -25.29 -12.55
N GLU A 583 10.39 -24.16 -13.16
CA GLU A 583 9.01 -23.84 -13.54
C GLU A 583 8.64 -24.39 -14.93
N ASP A 584 7.46 -25.02 -15.05
CA ASP A 584 6.92 -25.45 -16.35
C ASP A 584 6.42 -24.23 -17.15
N LEU A 585 7.26 -23.79 -18.08
CA LEU A 585 7.00 -22.66 -18.97
C LEU A 585 5.77 -22.85 -19.86
N GLU A 586 5.42 -24.08 -20.27
CA GLU A 586 4.21 -24.32 -21.08
C GLU A 586 2.96 -24.16 -20.22
N LEU A 587 3.01 -24.64 -18.98
CA LEU A 587 1.96 -24.49 -17.98
C LEU A 587 1.71 -23.02 -17.62
N LEU A 588 2.79 -22.25 -17.41
CA LEU A 588 2.72 -20.80 -17.20
C LEU A 588 2.09 -20.06 -18.40
N GLU A 589 2.40 -20.45 -19.64
CA GLU A 589 1.77 -19.84 -20.83
C GLU A 589 0.26 -20.13 -20.90
N ILE A 590 -0.18 -21.33 -20.55
CA ILE A 590 -1.62 -21.69 -20.49
C ILE A 590 -2.35 -20.82 -19.47
N VAL A 591 -1.77 -20.65 -18.28
CA VAL A 591 -2.29 -19.80 -17.21
C VAL A 591 -2.43 -18.34 -17.66
N ILE A 592 -1.41 -17.79 -18.30
CA ILE A 592 -1.42 -16.39 -18.78
C ILE A 592 -2.49 -16.21 -19.88
N LYS A 593 -2.59 -17.12 -20.85
CA LYS A 593 -3.63 -17.07 -21.90
C LYS A 593 -5.03 -17.11 -21.30
N TYR A 594 -5.25 -17.93 -20.28
CA TYR A 594 -6.51 -17.99 -19.55
C TYR A 594 -6.87 -16.65 -18.90
N CYS A 595 -5.92 -15.94 -18.27
CA CYS A 595 -6.16 -14.59 -17.71
C CYS A 595 -6.61 -13.55 -18.77
N TYR A 596 -6.30 -13.78 -20.05
CA TYR A 596 -6.72 -12.94 -21.17
C TYR A 596 -7.99 -13.42 -21.88
N GLY A 597 -8.58 -14.55 -21.44
CA GLY A 597 -9.76 -15.16 -22.06
C GLY A 597 -9.44 -16.01 -23.30
N ILE A 598 -8.15 -16.20 -23.62
CA ILE A 598 -7.69 -16.88 -24.82
C ILE A 598 -7.82 -18.39 -24.62
N SER A 599 -8.63 -19.05 -25.45
CA SER A 599 -8.75 -20.50 -25.48
C SER A 599 -7.43 -21.16 -25.88
N THR A 600 -7.04 -22.22 -25.17
CA THR A 600 -5.92 -23.09 -25.55
C THR A 600 -6.43 -24.39 -26.17
N ASP A 601 -5.61 -25.04 -26.99
CA ASP A 601 -5.89 -26.38 -27.51
C ASP A 601 -5.91 -27.44 -26.39
N LYS A 602 -6.39 -28.66 -26.71
CA LYS A 602 -6.46 -29.78 -25.76
C LYS A 602 -5.11 -30.05 -25.09
N ILE A 603 -5.09 -29.89 -23.77
CA ILE A 603 -3.94 -30.13 -22.91
C ILE A 603 -3.76 -31.65 -22.70
N ASP A 604 -2.52 -32.13 -22.62
CA ASP A 604 -2.22 -33.53 -22.32
C ASP A 604 -2.42 -33.89 -20.84
N ASP A 605 -2.67 -35.18 -20.56
CA ASP A 605 -2.99 -35.68 -19.22
C ASP A 605 -1.89 -35.38 -18.17
N VAL A 606 -0.63 -35.29 -18.59
CA VAL A 606 0.50 -35.04 -17.68
C VAL A 606 0.50 -33.58 -17.21
N LYS A 607 0.32 -32.63 -18.14
CA LYS A 607 0.21 -31.19 -17.82
C LYS A 607 -1.03 -30.88 -17.01
N ILE A 608 -2.14 -31.58 -17.28
CA ILE A 608 -3.34 -31.49 -16.45
C ILE A 608 -3.04 -31.88 -15.01
N ILE A 609 -2.31 -32.98 -14.77
CA ILE A 609 -1.93 -33.39 -13.41
C ILE A 609 -1.05 -32.34 -12.73
N GLY A 610 -0.11 -31.71 -13.45
CA GLY A 610 0.70 -30.60 -12.94
C GLY A 610 -0.13 -29.36 -12.57
N LEU A 611 -1.05 -28.94 -13.45
CA LEU A 611 -2.02 -27.85 -13.19
C LEU A 611 -2.90 -28.16 -11.98
N LEU A 612 -3.32 -29.41 -11.85
CA LEU A 612 -4.18 -29.89 -10.79
C LEU A 612 -3.47 -29.89 -9.43
N ASP A 613 -2.24 -30.40 -9.38
CA ASP A 613 -1.40 -30.41 -8.18
C ASP A 613 -1.14 -28.99 -7.66
N MET A 614 -0.78 -28.09 -8.58
CA MET A 614 -0.58 -26.66 -8.30
C MET A 614 -1.87 -25.98 -7.81
N ALA A 615 -2.99 -26.24 -8.48
CA ALA A 615 -4.29 -25.70 -8.09
C ALA A 615 -4.70 -26.16 -6.68
N MET A 616 -4.36 -27.39 -6.28
CA MET A 616 -4.72 -27.95 -4.97
C MET A 616 -3.78 -27.53 -3.86
N LYS A 617 -2.46 -27.53 -4.12
CA LYS A 617 -1.43 -27.04 -3.20
C LYS A 617 -1.70 -25.63 -2.68
N HIS A 618 -2.36 -24.79 -3.48
CA HIS A 618 -2.63 -23.40 -3.20
C HIS A 618 -4.14 -23.05 -3.11
N GLU A 619 -5.01 -24.07 -3.07
CA GLU A 619 -6.48 -23.96 -2.91
C GLU A 619 -7.20 -23.06 -3.94
N ILE A 620 -6.78 -23.13 -5.21
CA ILE A 620 -7.23 -22.25 -6.31
C ILE A 620 -8.42 -22.90 -7.03
N GLN A 621 -9.61 -22.73 -6.46
CA GLN A 621 -10.86 -23.32 -6.95
C GLN A 621 -11.10 -23.16 -8.47
N TYR A 622 -10.84 -21.97 -9.03
CA TYR A 622 -11.05 -21.70 -10.45
C TYR A 622 -10.16 -22.53 -11.40
N LEU A 623 -8.92 -22.84 -11.00
CA LEU A 623 -8.07 -23.74 -11.78
C LEU A 623 -8.51 -25.19 -11.65
N VAL A 624 -8.96 -25.60 -10.46
CA VAL A 624 -9.55 -26.93 -10.26
C VAL A 624 -10.76 -27.09 -11.20
N ASP A 625 -11.59 -26.05 -11.33
CA ASP A 625 -12.73 -26.03 -12.25
C ASP A 625 -12.31 -25.93 -13.74
N TYR A 626 -11.26 -25.18 -14.08
CA TYR A 626 -10.67 -25.19 -15.42
C TYR A 626 -10.17 -26.59 -15.80
N CYS A 627 -9.47 -27.28 -14.88
CA CYS A 627 -9.03 -28.66 -15.08
C CYS A 627 -10.23 -29.58 -15.30
N LYS A 628 -11.24 -29.57 -14.40
CA LYS A 628 -12.48 -30.39 -14.54
C LYS A 628 -13.10 -30.28 -15.94
N ASN A 629 -13.12 -29.08 -16.52
CA ASN A 629 -13.76 -28.81 -17.79
C ASN A 629 -12.90 -29.17 -19.02
N ASN A 630 -11.59 -29.38 -18.85
CA ASN A 630 -10.65 -29.63 -19.95
C ASN A 630 -9.96 -31.00 -19.91
N PHE A 631 -10.00 -31.72 -18.78
CA PHE A 631 -9.50 -33.10 -18.68
C PHE A 631 -10.56 -34.16 -19.00
N ASN A 632 -10.12 -35.34 -19.45
CA ASN A 632 -10.98 -36.47 -19.71
C ASN A 632 -10.59 -37.67 -18.82
N LEU A 633 -11.44 -38.04 -17.86
CA LEU A 633 -11.15 -39.12 -16.92
C LEU A 633 -11.24 -40.49 -17.61
N SER A 634 -10.15 -41.25 -17.59
CA SER A 634 -10.05 -42.61 -18.10
C SER A 634 -9.64 -43.59 -16.99
N ILE A 635 -9.77 -44.89 -17.22
CA ILE A 635 -9.31 -45.91 -16.25
C ILE A 635 -7.78 -45.84 -16.11
N ASP A 636 -7.08 -45.56 -17.21
CA ASP A 636 -5.62 -45.55 -17.28
C ASP A 636 -5.00 -44.36 -16.52
N ASN A 637 -5.64 -43.17 -16.57
CA ASN A 637 -5.17 -41.99 -15.85
C ASN A 637 -5.73 -41.84 -14.42
N TYR A 638 -6.81 -42.56 -14.06
CA TYR A 638 -7.48 -42.43 -12.76
C TYR A 638 -6.57 -42.63 -11.54
N PHE A 639 -5.80 -43.74 -11.52
CA PHE A 639 -4.92 -44.02 -10.38
C PHE A 639 -3.80 -42.99 -10.25
N THR A 640 -3.27 -42.49 -11.37
CA THR A 640 -2.22 -41.46 -11.37
C THR A 640 -2.74 -40.13 -10.81
N ILE A 641 -3.99 -39.76 -11.15
CA ILE A 641 -4.65 -38.56 -10.60
C ILE A 641 -4.90 -38.74 -9.09
N LEU A 642 -5.37 -39.91 -8.66
CA LEU A 642 -5.56 -40.20 -7.23
C LEU A 642 -4.25 -40.19 -6.42
N GLU A 643 -3.18 -40.78 -6.96
CA GLU A 643 -1.84 -40.79 -6.34
C GLU A 643 -1.30 -39.34 -6.21
N ALA A 644 -1.53 -38.47 -7.20
CA ALA A 644 -1.18 -37.05 -7.10
C ALA A 644 -2.04 -36.30 -6.05
N CYS A 645 -3.33 -36.60 -5.96
CA CYS A 645 -4.27 -35.96 -5.04
C CYS A 645 -4.23 -36.49 -3.59
N GLU A 646 -3.55 -37.61 -3.31
CA GLU A 646 -3.59 -38.30 -2.01
C GLU A 646 -3.31 -37.37 -0.82
N LYS A 647 -2.28 -36.53 -0.95
CA LYS A 647 -1.85 -35.51 0.02
C LYS A 647 -2.87 -34.39 0.31
N TYR A 648 -3.95 -34.28 -0.47
CA TYR A 648 -4.96 -33.21 -0.37
C TYR A 648 -6.35 -33.71 0.07
N LEU A 649 -6.51 -35.02 0.30
CA LEU A 649 -7.78 -35.66 0.62
C LEU A 649 -8.50 -35.08 1.85
N ASP A 650 -7.76 -34.46 2.78
CA ASP A 650 -8.30 -33.90 4.02
C ASP A 650 -8.60 -32.39 3.99
N LEU A 651 -8.33 -31.71 2.86
CA LEU A 651 -8.73 -30.32 2.69
C LEU A 651 -10.24 -30.20 2.43
N GLN A 652 -10.92 -29.33 3.16
CA GLN A 652 -12.36 -29.12 3.03
C GLN A 652 -12.75 -28.55 1.65
N SER A 653 -11.87 -27.74 1.05
CA SER A 653 -11.96 -27.23 -0.32
C SER A 653 -11.91 -28.35 -1.39
N PHE A 654 -11.34 -29.51 -1.06
CA PHE A 654 -11.15 -30.62 -2.00
C PHE A 654 -12.31 -31.62 -2.05
N GLU A 655 -13.21 -31.63 -1.05
CA GLU A 655 -14.26 -32.64 -0.90
C GLU A 655 -15.19 -32.72 -2.14
N GLN A 656 -15.56 -31.58 -2.72
CA GLN A 656 -16.42 -31.54 -3.92
C GLN A 656 -15.70 -32.03 -5.18
N PHE A 657 -14.37 -31.88 -5.28
CA PHE A 657 -13.60 -32.41 -6.39
C PHE A 657 -13.41 -33.93 -6.27
N LEU A 658 -13.08 -34.42 -5.07
CA LEU A 658 -13.03 -35.85 -4.76
C LEU A 658 -14.35 -36.55 -5.12
N ARG A 659 -15.48 -35.94 -4.74
CA ARG A 659 -16.83 -36.42 -5.08
C ARG A 659 -17.07 -36.57 -6.58
N GLU A 660 -16.48 -35.72 -7.44
CA GLU A 660 -16.59 -35.84 -8.89
C GLU A 660 -15.56 -36.84 -9.48
N ILE A 661 -14.35 -36.94 -8.95
CA ILE A 661 -13.39 -38.00 -9.34
C ILE A 661 -13.93 -39.41 -9.08
N VAL A 662 -14.63 -39.61 -7.96
CA VAL A 662 -15.22 -40.90 -7.57
C VAL A 662 -16.45 -41.27 -8.43
N LYS A 663 -16.95 -40.34 -9.26
CA LYS A 663 -18.21 -40.44 -10.02
C LYS A 663 -18.06 -41.23 -11.34
N PHE A 664 -17.73 -42.52 -11.24
CA PHE A 664 -17.58 -43.39 -12.40
C PHE A 664 -18.89 -43.79 -13.06
N SER A 665 -18.88 -43.93 -14.39
CA SER A 665 -19.90 -44.68 -15.12
C SER A 665 -19.92 -46.15 -14.67
N ILE A 666 -21.10 -46.79 -14.71
CA ILE A 666 -21.29 -48.19 -14.28
C ILE A 666 -20.34 -49.16 -15.03
N THR A 667 -20.03 -48.86 -16.30
CA THR A 667 -19.11 -49.64 -17.14
C THR A 667 -17.69 -49.62 -16.58
N ASN A 668 -17.16 -48.43 -16.25
CA ASN A 668 -15.79 -48.27 -15.79
C ASN A 668 -15.57 -48.91 -14.40
N ARG A 669 -16.58 -48.88 -13.52
CA ARG A 669 -16.51 -49.53 -12.19
C ARG A 669 -16.24 -51.04 -12.30
N LYS A 670 -16.94 -51.74 -13.21
CA LYS A 670 -16.76 -53.19 -13.38
C LYS A 670 -15.35 -53.57 -13.83
N GLN A 671 -14.75 -52.74 -14.67
CA GLN A 671 -13.38 -52.95 -15.15
C GLN A 671 -12.35 -52.65 -14.05
N LEU A 672 -12.53 -51.55 -13.32
CA LEU A 672 -11.68 -51.15 -12.20
C LEU A 672 -11.56 -52.26 -11.13
N PHE A 673 -12.69 -52.80 -10.66
CA PHE A 673 -12.70 -53.86 -9.63
C PHE A 673 -12.16 -55.21 -10.12
N ARG A 674 -12.22 -55.49 -11.43
CA ARG A 674 -11.82 -56.77 -12.03
C ARG A 674 -10.34 -56.82 -12.42
N ASP A 675 -9.82 -55.73 -12.98
CA ASP A 675 -8.51 -55.71 -13.63
C ASP A 675 -7.44 -55.02 -12.74
N HIS A 676 -7.84 -54.24 -11.73
CA HIS A 676 -6.94 -53.47 -10.87
C HIS A 676 -7.12 -53.72 -9.36
N THR A 677 -7.63 -54.89 -8.96
CA THR A 677 -7.90 -55.24 -7.55
C THR A 677 -6.67 -55.03 -6.64
N ASN A 678 -5.46 -55.30 -7.13
CA ASN A 678 -4.20 -55.10 -6.40
C ASN A 678 -3.84 -53.61 -6.14
N ARG A 679 -4.37 -52.65 -6.91
CA ARG A 679 -4.22 -51.20 -6.64
C ARG A 679 -5.31 -50.69 -5.71
N ILE A 680 -6.51 -51.25 -5.78
CA ILE A 680 -7.65 -50.85 -4.92
C ILE A 680 -7.33 -51.02 -3.43
N TYR A 681 -6.64 -52.09 -3.03
CA TYR A 681 -6.20 -52.29 -1.63
C TYR A 681 -5.18 -51.25 -1.13
N LYS A 682 -4.62 -50.40 -2.01
CA LYS A 682 -3.70 -49.31 -1.65
C LYS A 682 -4.39 -47.94 -1.62
N LEU A 683 -5.68 -47.86 -1.92
CA LEU A 683 -6.39 -46.59 -1.92
C LEU A 683 -6.58 -46.08 -0.48
N PRO A 684 -6.42 -44.76 -0.25
CA PRO A 684 -6.67 -44.15 1.06
C PRO A 684 -8.09 -44.42 1.56
N GLU A 685 -8.25 -44.62 2.86
CA GLU A 685 -9.50 -45.07 3.48
C GLU A 685 -10.70 -44.17 3.10
N LYS A 686 -10.48 -42.85 3.09
CA LYS A 686 -11.48 -41.84 2.71
C LYS A 686 -12.01 -42.00 1.28
N VAL A 687 -11.15 -42.41 0.34
CA VAL A 687 -11.53 -42.70 -1.06
C VAL A 687 -12.40 -43.96 -1.10
N CYS A 688 -11.98 -45.01 -0.39
CA CYS A 688 -12.75 -46.25 -0.27
C CYS A 688 -14.13 -46.03 0.37
N GLN A 689 -14.21 -45.20 1.41
CA GLN A 689 -15.48 -44.84 2.08
C GLN A 689 -16.43 -44.10 1.13
N GLU A 690 -15.99 -43.08 0.39
CA GLU A 690 -16.83 -42.38 -0.58
C GLU A 690 -17.20 -43.25 -1.81
N MET A 691 -16.32 -44.14 -2.26
CA MET A 691 -16.68 -45.15 -3.27
C MET A 691 -17.81 -46.08 -2.78
N LEU A 692 -17.76 -46.52 -1.52
CA LEU A 692 -18.80 -47.37 -0.91
C LEU A 692 -20.12 -46.60 -0.70
N LEU A 693 -20.06 -45.36 -0.22
CA LEU A 693 -21.22 -44.47 -0.09
C LEU A 693 -21.93 -44.27 -1.44
N ARG A 694 -21.19 -43.96 -2.51
CA ARG A 694 -21.72 -43.85 -3.88
C ARG A 694 -22.31 -45.16 -4.40
N LEU A 695 -21.64 -46.30 -4.16
CA LEU A 695 -22.18 -47.61 -4.52
C LEU A 695 -23.52 -47.91 -3.84
N SER A 696 -23.72 -47.46 -2.59
CA SER A 696 -24.99 -47.62 -1.86
C SER A 696 -26.14 -46.71 -2.34
N GLN A 697 -25.86 -45.73 -3.23
CA GLN A 697 -26.84 -44.80 -3.77
C GLN A 697 -27.30 -45.18 -5.20
N ASP A 698 -26.55 -46.04 -5.89
CA ASP A 698 -26.84 -46.51 -7.26
C ASP A 698 -27.44 -47.95 -7.30
N PHE A 699 -27.70 -48.55 -6.14
CA PHE A 699 -28.34 -49.87 -5.95
C PHE A 699 -29.67 -49.73 -5.19
#